data_AF-A0AA88QD86-F1
#
_entry.id   AF-A0AA88QD86-F1
#
_cell.length_a   1.000
_cell.length_b   1.000
_cell.length_c   1.000
_cell.angle_alpha   90.00
_cell.angle_beta   90.00
_cell.angle_gamma   90.00
#
_symmetry.space_group_name_H-M   'P 1'
#
loop_
_entity.id
_entity.type
_entity.pdbx_description
1 polymer ?
#
loop_
_entity_poly.entity_id
_entity_poly.type
_entity_poly.pdbx_seq_one_letter_code
_entity_poly.pdbx_strand_id
1 'polypeptide(L)'
;ISTTFMCITGFLGVKLSTFYLWDRNVCRFVMNALKAKEFYRQDVQYIVRNGKALIINEIQSSRANYAYQQRLTGRVEEKRRWSEGIHQAVEAKEGLKIQADTVVVAQITYQSLFKLYPKLSGMTGTAKTEEKEFLKMFQVPVIEVPTNLPNIRNDLPIQAFATARGKWEHAREEVEYIFRLGRPVLVGTTSVENSEYLSALLKEHRIPHNVLNARPKYAAREAEIVAQAGRQYAITISTNMAGRGTDIILGGNPKMLAREVIEDSLLSLVTQDADEVDVGESMPQKVLSKIQVGPRSQALLDRATLMAKYVRKSEGKRWTYQEAKSMVSASVEMSQSMNMKELQRLVDEQSEMYPLGPSIAIAYLSILKDCEVHCFNEGEEVKRLGGLHVIGTSLHESRRIDNQLRGRAGRQGDPGSTRFMVSLQDEMFQKFNFDTEWAVKLISRITNDEDIPIEGDAIVKQLLAYGEVEYSQTFQLLALQINAEKYFFNVRKSLVEFDEVLEVQRKHVYELRQLILAGDSESCSQHIFLYMQAVVDELVFGNVDPAKHPTSWNLGKLLKDFNGIADKIMKGITEEALLKALVQLHAMSSVDIVDFHLPNLPAPPNVFRGIQKKSSSLKRWLTISSDDSTKDGRYRATTNLLRKYLGDFLIASYLDIIDESGYDDAYVKEIERAVLVKTLDCFWRDHLVNMNRLSSANDKRLMGNSFQVNVRSFGHRNPLEEYKIDGCRFFISMLSATRRLTVESLL
;
A
#
# COMPACT_ATOMS: atom_id res chain seq x y z
N ILE A 1 39.73 -10.45 -6.48
CA ILE A 1 39.78 -8.99 -6.77
C ILE A 1 40.07 -8.75 -8.24
N SER A 2 41.11 -9.37 -8.82
CA SER A 2 41.48 -9.22 -10.24
C SER A 2 40.39 -9.64 -11.25
N THR A 3 39.69 -10.76 -11.03
CA THR A 3 38.67 -11.26 -11.97
C THR A 3 37.38 -10.43 -11.99
N THR A 4 36.98 -9.90 -10.83
CA THR A 4 35.84 -8.96 -10.71
C THR A 4 36.20 -7.59 -11.27
N PHE A 5 37.47 -7.16 -11.15
CA PHE A 5 37.98 -5.94 -11.77
C PHE A 5 37.97 -6.01 -13.31
N MET A 6 38.28 -7.18 -13.88
CA MET A 6 38.31 -7.38 -15.33
C MET A 6 36.92 -7.27 -15.97
N CYS A 7 35.88 -7.78 -15.32
CA CYS A 7 34.49 -7.59 -15.79
C CYS A 7 34.04 -6.11 -15.72
N ILE A 8 34.51 -5.36 -14.72
CA ILE A 8 34.18 -3.93 -14.58
C ILE A 8 34.91 -3.10 -15.66
N THR A 9 36.15 -3.45 -16.01
CA THR A 9 36.89 -2.78 -17.09
C THR A 9 36.32 -3.06 -18.49
N GLY A 10 35.74 -4.24 -18.71
CA GLY A 10 35.04 -4.55 -19.96
C GLY A 10 33.72 -3.81 -20.13
N PHE A 11 33.07 -3.42 -19.02
CA PHE A 11 31.76 -2.76 -19.04
C PHE A 11 31.83 -1.25 -19.24
N LEU A 12 32.97 -0.59 -18.97
CA LEU A 12 33.02 0.86 -18.79
C LEU A 12 33.88 1.66 -19.77
N GLY A 13 34.73 1.06 -20.62
CA GLY A 13 35.36 1.78 -21.75
C GLY A 13 36.04 3.13 -21.46
N VAL A 14 36.39 3.45 -20.21
CA VAL A 14 36.85 4.78 -19.78
C VAL A 14 38.17 4.63 -19.05
N LYS A 15 39.21 5.28 -19.60
CA LYS A 15 40.51 5.47 -18.93
C LYS A 15 40.30 6.27 -17.64
N LEU A 16 40.72 5.70 -16.51
CA LEU A 16 40.75 6.38 -15.21
C LEU A 16 41.78 7.51 -15.23
N SER A 17 41.32 8.74 -15.46
CA SER A 17 42.11 9.93 -15.19
C SER A 17 41.23 11.13 -14.85
N THR A 18 40.38 11.02 -13.81
CA THR A 18 39.84 12.20 -13.09
C THR A 18 39.12 11.77 -11.81
N PHE A 19 39.62 12.23 -10.66
CA PHE A 19 39.14 11.86 -9.32
C PHE A 19 37.91 12.66 -8.86
N TYR A 20 37.24 13.39 -9.76
CA TYR A 20 36.15 14.32 -9.47
C TYR A 20 34.93 14.02 -10.34
N LEU A 21 34.20 12.95 -9.99
CA LEU A 21 32.80 12.66 -10.29
C LEU A 21 32.63 11.14 -10.21
N TRP A 22 32.53 10.62 -8.99
CA TRP A 22 31.93 9.30 -8.82
C TRP A 22 30.45 9.43 -9.20
N ASP A 23 30.10 9.00 -10.40
CA ASP A 23 28.71 8.81 -10.80
C ASP A 23 28.05 7.89 -9.76
N ARG A 24 27.03 8.40 -9.03
CA ARG A 24 26.41 7.69 -7.88
C ARG A 24 25.89 6.31 -8.27
N ASN A 25 25.62 6.08 -9.56
CA ASN A 25 25.21 4.79 -10.08
C ASN A 25 26.31 3.72 -9.96
N VAL A 26 27.59 4.07 -10.15
CA VAL A 26 28.73 3.14 -10.06
C VAL A 26 28.97 2.70 -8.61
N CYS A 27 28.89 3.64 -7.65
CA CYS A 27 28.96 3.32 -6.21
C CYS A 27 27.96 2.24 -5.79
N ARG A 28 26.73 2.33 -6.30
CA ARG A 28 25.64 1.40 -5.97
C ARG A 28 25.96 -0.01 -6.47
N PHE A 29 26.35 -0.15 -7.73
CA PHE A 29 26.66 -1.46 -8.30
C PHE A 29 27.85 -2.11 -7.59
N VAL A 30 28.88 -1.34 -7.26
CA VAL A 30 30.03 -1.84 -6.49
C VAL A 30 29.61 -2.29 -5.09
N MET A 31 28.81 -1.50 -4.37
CA MET A 31 28.35 -1.89 -3.02
C MET A 31 27.40 -3.08 -3.03
N ASN A 32 26.50 -3.19 -4.01
CA ASN A 32 25.63 -4.34 -4.15
C ASN A 32 26.42 -5.59 -4.55
N ALA A 33 27.43 -5.47 -5.40
CA ALA A 33 28.33 -6.57 -5.74
C ALA A 33 29.12 -7.04 -4.51
N LEU A 34 29.63 -6.12 -3.69
CA LEU A 34 30.27 -6.46 -2.42
C LEU A 34 29.30 -7.14 -1.45
N LYS A 35 28.08 -6.62 -1.32
CA LYS A 35 27.05 -7.24 -0.47
C LYS A 35 26.70 -8.65 -0.94
N ALA A 36 26.41 -8.82 -2.22
CA ALA A 36 26.12 -10.11 -2.84
C ALA A 36 27.28 -11.10 -2.64
N LYS A 37 28.53 -10.63 -2.75
CA LYS A 37 29.70 -11.48 -2.55
C LYS A 37 29.83 -11.95 -1.09
N GLU A 38 29.76 -11.04 -0.12
CA GLU A 38 30.13 -11.32 1.27
C GLU A 38 28.94 -11.80 2.14
N PHE A 39 27.73 -11.27 1.94
CA PHE A 39 26.54 -11.56 2.77
C PHE A 39 25.57 -12.58 2.17
N TYR A 40 25.60 -12.81 0.85
CA TYR A 40 24.67 -13.73 0.18
C TYR A 40 25.42 -14.95 -0.33
N ARG A 41 25.34 -16.05 0.42
CA ARG A 41 26.01 -17.32 0.10
C ARG A 41 25.03 -18.29 -0.54
N GLN A 42 25.50 -18.94 -1.59
CA GLN A 42 24.77 -20.03 -2.24
C GLN A 42 24.58 -21.18 -1.24
N ASP A 43 23.46 -21.87 -1.34
CA ASP A 43 22.99 -22.97 -0.49
C ASP A 43 22.67 -22.59 0.97
N VAL A 44 22.72 -21.30 1.28
CA VAL A 44 22.38 -20.75 2.59
C VAL A 44 21.21 -19.76 2.44
N GLN A 45 21.44 -18.63 1.79
CA GLN A 45 20.38 -17.63 1.53
C GLN A 45 19.62 -17.89 0.22
N TYR A 46 20.20 -18.62 -0.72
CA TYR A 46 19.60 -18.90 -2.03
C TYR A 46 20.22 -20.11 -2.73
N ILE A 47 19.50 -20.66 -3.69
CA ILE A 47 20.00 -21.70 -4.60
C ILE A 47 19.95 -21.21 -6.05
N VAL A 48 20.78 -21.80 -6.90
CA VAL A 48 20.73 -21.59 -8.35
C VAL A 48 20.04 -22.80 -8.99
N ARG A 49 18.89 -22.60 -9.63
CA ARG A 49 18.14 -23.66 -10.32
C ARG A 49 17.54 -23.12 -11.62
N ASN A 50 17.63 -23.89 -12.70
CA ASN A 50 17.12 -23.51 -14.03
C ASN A 50 17.61 -22.13 -14.52
N GLY A 51 18.87 -21.79 -14.23
CA GLY A 51 19.46 -20.49 -14.60
C GLY A 51 18.90 -19.28 -13.84
N LYS A 52 18.23 -19.50 -12.69
CA LYS A 52 17.69 -18.44 -11.81
C LYS A 52 18.22 -18.61 -10.38
N ALA A 53 18.47 -17.49 -9.71
CA ALA A 53 18.73 -17.45 -8.27
C ALA A 53 17.39 -17.42 -7.52
N LEU A 54 17.12 -18.45 -6.72
CA LEU A 54 15.87 -18.61 -5.97
C LEU A 54 16.16 -18.47 -4.47
N ILE A 55 15.40 -17.61 -3.79
CA ILE A 55 15.63 -17.31 -2.37
C ILE A 55 15.19 -18.49 -1.52
N ILE A 56 16.05 -18.92 -0.61
CA ILE A 56 15.68 -19.87 0.45
C ILE A 56 15.11 -19.05 1.60
N ASN A 57 13.93 -19.42 2.07
CA ASN A 57 13.36 -18.78 3.25
C ASN A 57 14.13 -19.26 4.50
N GLU A 58 15.19 -18.53 4.86
CA GLU A 58 15.75 -18.59 6.20
C GLU A 58 14.70 -18.02 7.14
N ILE A 59 14.12 -18.86 8.00
CA ILE A 59 13.43 -18.36 9.18
C ILE A 59 14.49 -17.58 9.95
N GLN A 60 14.42 -16.25 9.93
CA GLN A 60 15.19 -15.42 10.83
C GLN A 60 14.75 -15.78 12.24
N SER A 61 15.55 -16.61 12.91
CA SER A 61 15.58 -16.71 14.36
C SER A 61 15.80 -15.30 14.90
N SER A 62 14.74 -14.67 15.38
CA SER A 62 14.86 -13.61 16.36
C SER A 62 15.50 -14.23 17.59
N ARG A 63 16.80 -13.96 17.76
CA ARG A 63 17.64 -14.07 18.97
C ARG A 63 17.18 -15.10 20.03
N ALA A 64 17.97 -16.18 20.09
CA ALA A 64 18.39 -16.91 21.28
C ALA A 64 17.45 -16.90 22.51
N ASN A 65 16.69 -17.99 22.63
CA ASN A 65 16.46 -18.80 23.84
C ASN A 65 15.04 -19.34 23.80
N TYR A 66 14.81 -20.44 23.08
CA TYR A 66 13.86 -21.50 23.48
C TYR A 66 14.02 -22.65 22.48
N ALA A 67 14.45 -23.80 22.99
CA ALA A 67 14.60 -25.04 22.24
C ALA A 67 13.20 -25.65 22.02
N TYR A 68 12.55 -25.27 20.93
CA TYR A 68 11.58 -26.14 20.27
C TYR A 68 11.86 -26.10 18.77
N GLN A 69 11.81 -27.29 18.17
CA GLN A 69 12.39 -27.69 16.90
C GLN A 69 11.99 -26.75 15.73
N GLN A 70 12.79 -25.71 15.46
CA GLN A 70 12.63 -24.87 14.27
C GLN A 70 13.06 -25.67 13.04
N ARG A 71 12.08 -26.13 12.24
CA ARG A 71 12.37 -26.57 10.88
C ARG A 71 12.78 -25.33 10.08
N LEU A 72 14.08 -25.17 9.81
CA LEU A 72 14.55 -24.45 8.62
C LEU A 72 13.79 -25.08 7.45
N THR A 73 12.73 -24.43 6.96
CA THR A 73 11.83 -25.11 6.04
C THR A 73 12.53 -25.43 4.71
N GLY A 74 13.69 -24.82 4.43
CA GLY A 74 14.45 -25.02 3.19
C GLY A 74 13.62 -24.71 1.95
N ARG A 75 12.49 -24.02 2.15
CA ARG A 75 11.50 -23.78 1.11
C ARG A 75 12.01 -22.68 0.20
N VAL A 76 12.00 -23.01 -1.09
CA VAL A 76 12.45 -22.14 -2.16
C VAL A 76 11.28 -21.25 -2.58
N GLU A 77 11.46 -19.94 -2.49
CA GLU A 77 10.43 -18.96 -2.87
C GLU A 77 10.67 -18.48 -4.30
N GLU A 78 10.06 -19.17 -5.27
CA GLU A 78 10.31 -18.94 -6.70
C GLU A 78 9.92 -17.53 -7.20
N LYS A 79 8.99 -16.87 -6.52
CA LYS A 79 8.47 -15.54 -6.91
C LYS A 79 9.15 -14.39 -6.18
N ARG A 80 9.98 -14.66 -5.16
CA ARG A 80 10.58 -13.61 -4.34
C ARG A 80 11.93 -13.20 -4.91
N ARG A 81 12.18 -11.89 -4.91
CA ARG A 81 13.45 -11.29 -5.34
C ARG A 81 13.90 -10.30 -4.26
N TRP A 82 15.21 -10.12 -4.10
CA TRP A 82 15.74 -9.07 -3.24
C TRP A 82 15.65 -7.72 -3.97
N SER A 83 15.24 -6.68 -3.26
CA SER A 83 15.09 -5.33 -3.78
C SER A 83 16.42 -4.60 -3.95
N GLU A 84 16.37 -3.35 -4.44
CA GLU A 84 17.50 -2.42 -4.51
C GLU A 84 18.69 -2.89 -5.37
N GLY A 85 18.47 -3.73 -6.38
CA GLY A 85 19.54 -4.21 -7.25
C GLY A 85 20.37 -5.37 -6.67
N ILE A 86 20.04 -5.88 -5.47
CA ILE A 86 20.79 -6.97 -4.83
C ILE A 86 20.60 -8.29 -5.57
N HIS A 87 19.39 -8.56 -6.04
CA HIS A 87 19.11 -9.80 -6.76
C HIS A 87 19.86 -9.85 -8.10
N GLN A 88 19.98 -8.72 -8.78
CA GLN A 88 20.78 -8.56 -9.99
C GLN A 88 22.28 -8.72 -9.69
N ALA A 89 22.75 -8.23 -8.53
CA ALA A 89 24.13 -8.42 -8.11
C ALA A 89 24.44 -9.90 -7.78
N VAL A 90 23.48 -10.64 -7.22
CA VAL A 90 23.60 -12.10 -7.03
C VAL A 90 23.54 -12.83 -8.38
N GLU A 91 22.61 -12.47 -9.27
CA GLU A 91 22.56 -13.00 -10.63
C GLU A 91 23.89 -12.77 -11.37
N ALA A 92 24.48 -11.57 -11.26
CA ALA A 92 25.77 -11.24 -11.85
C ALA A 92 26.94 -11.99 -11.20
N LYS A 93 26.92 -12.16 -9.87
CA LYS A 93 27.91 -12.94 -9.11
C LYS A 93 27.97 -14.39 -9.61
N GLU A 94 26.80 -14.98 -9.86
CA GLU A 94 26.65 -16.37 -10.29
C GLU A 94 26.64 -16.55 -11.82
N GLY A 95 26.89 -15.49 -12.59
CA GLY A 95 26.93 -15.53 -14.06
C GLY A 95 25.57 -15.82 -14.73
N LEU A 96 24.46 -15.55 -14.05
CA LEU A 96 23.10 -15.77 -14.54
C LEU A 96 22.62 -14.64 -15.43
N LYS A 97 21.56 -14.90 -16.20
CA LYS A 97 20.88 -13.88 -17.00
C LYS A 97 20.23 -12.86 -16.07
N ILE A 98 20.81 -11.67 -16.02
CA ILE A 98 20.33 -10.55 -15.21
C ILE A 98 18.95 -10.13 -15.72
N GLN A 99 17.95 -10.14 -14.84
CA GLN A 99 16.61 -9.66 -15.20
C GLN A 99 16.46 -8.19 -14.81
N ALA A 100 15.59 -7.48 -15.53
CA ALA A 100 15.32 -6.07 -15.29
C ALA A 100 14.84 -5.81 -13.85
N ASP A 101 15.22 -4.65 -13.31
CA ASP A 101 14.83 -4.20 -11.98
C ASP A 101 13.36 -3.75 -11.94
N THR A 102 12.69 -4.04 -10.83
CA THR A 102 11.33 -3.53 -10.59
C THR A 102 11.44 -2.07 -10.16
N VAL A 103 11.12 -1.16 -11.05
CA VAL A 103 11.21 0.28 -10.83
C VAL A 103 9.86 0.83 -10.37
N VAL A 104 9.89 1.72 -9.37
CA VAL A 104 8.70 2.45 -8.94
C VAL A 104 8.33 3.49 -10.00
N VAL A 105 7.18 3.28 -10.65
CA VAL A 105 6.65 4.20 -11.69
C VAL A 105 5.68 5.21 -11.09
N ALA A 106 4.96 4.83 -10.04
CA ALA A 106 4.06 5.69 -9.29
C ALA A 106 3.89 5.15 -7.86
N GLN A 107 3.73 6.04 -6.90
CA GLN A 107 3.53 5.70 -5.48
C GLN A 107 2.79 6.84 -4.81
N ILE A 108 1.75 6.60 -4.02
CA ILE A 108 1.08 7.62 -3.20
C ILE A 108 0.73 7.00 -1.85
N THR A 109 0.84 7.77 -0.77
CA THR A 109 0.37 7.30 0.54
C THR A 109 -1.15 7.38 0.64
N TYR A 110 -1.76 6.55 1.48
CA TYR A 110 -3.20 6.64 1.71
C TYR A 110 -3.61 8.02 2.24
N GLN A 111 -2.77 8.63 3.09
CA GLN A 111 -3.03 9.95 3.65
C GLN A 111 -3.13 11.00 2.55
N SER A 112 -2.14 11.11 1.67
CA SER A 112 -2.17 12.07 0.57
C SER A 112 -3.23 11.71 -0.49
N LEU A 113 -3.48 10.42 -0.73
CA LEU A 113 -4.56 9.98 -1.62
C LEU A 113 -5.94 10.45 -1.14
N PHE A 114 -6.26 10.28 0.15
CA PHE A 114 -7.57 10.69 0.68
C PHE A 114 -7.75 12.21 0.74
N LYS A 115 -6.66 12.98 0.86
CA LYS A 115 -6.69 14.46 0.76
C LYS A 115 -7.11 14.95 -0.64
N LEU A 116 -6.97 14.15 -1.69
CA LEU A 116 -7.40 14.53 -3.04
C LEU A 116 -8.92 14.55 -3.22
N TYR A 117 -9.68 13.88 -2.34
CA TYR A 117 -11.13 13.82 -2.45
C TYR A 117 -11.74 15.15 -1.98
N PRO A 118 -12.63 15.78 -2.79
CA PRO A 118 -13.27 17.04 -2.41
C PRO A 118 -14.12 16.94 -1.12
N LYS A 119 -14.61 15.74 -0.82
CA LYS A 119 -15.34 15.41 0.40
C LYS A 119 -14.82 14.09 0.94
N LEU A 120 -14.46 14.08 2.21
CA LEU A 120 -14.00 12.89 2.91
C LEU A 120 -14.91 12.63 4.13
N SER A 121 -15.45 11.43 4.20
CA SER A 121 -16.21 10.94 5.35
C SER A 121 -15.83 9.48 5.62
N GLY A 122 -16.06 9.02 6.84
CA GLY A 122 -15.75 7.65 7.24
C GLY A 122 -16.61 7.22 8.42
N MET A 123 -16.83 5.91 8.53
CA MET A 123 -17.57 5.30 9.63
C MET A 123 -16.76 4.18 10.25
N THR A 124 -16.74 4.12 11.57
CA THR A 124 -16.11 3.05 12.35
C THR A 124 -16.58 3.12 13.79
N GLY A 125 -16.66 1.96 14.46
CA GLY A 125 -17.06 1.89 15.87
C GLY A 125 -16.00 2.36 16.86
N THR A 126 -14.77 2.66 16.43
CA THR A 126 -13.63 2.91 17.32
C THR A 126 -12.75 4.08 16.88
N ALA A 127 -13.32 5.16 16.32
CA ALA A 127 -12.55 6.33 15.86
C ALA A 127 -12.16 7.31 16.97
N LYS A 128 -12.89 7.33 18.10
CA LYS A 128 -12.79 8.41 19.08
C LYS A 128 -11.39 8.55 19.70
N THR A 129 -10.64 7.46 19.85
CA THR A 129 -9.26 7.48 20.36
C THR A 129 -8.30 8.23 19.43
N GLU A 130 -8.54 8.15 18.12
CA GLU A 130 -7.68 8.74 17.08
C GLU A 130 -8.18 10.10 16.58
N GLU A 131 -9.15 10.72 17.26
CA GLU A 131 -9.76 11.99 16.85
C GLU A 131 -8.73 13.09 16.57
N LYS A 132 -7.69 13.18 17.41
CA LYS A 132 -6.60 14.15 17.21
C LYS A 132 -5.80 13.88 15.94
N GLU A 133 -5.59 12.62 15.57
CA GLU A 133 -4.90 12.23 14.32
C GLU A 133 -5.78 12.59 13.12
N PHE A 134 -7.08 12.25 13.15
CA PHE A 134 -8.03 12.61 12.09
C PHE A 134 -8.18 14.12 11.88
N LEU A 135 -8.33 14.88 12.96
CA LEU A 135 -8.46 16.32 12.90
C LEU A 135 -7.19 16.98 12.36
N LYS A 136 -6.01 16.53 12.80
CA LYS A 136 -4.73 17.09 12.35
C LYS A 136 -4.41 16.73 10.89
N MET A 137 -4.66 15.50 10.48
CA MET A 137 -4.27 15.01 9.16
C MET A 137 -5.27 15.35 8.06
N PHE A 138 -6.56 15.20 8.36
CA PHE A 138 -7.64 15.27 7.37
C PHE A 138 -8.61 16.41 7.63
N GLN A 139 -8.48 17.14 8.74
CA GLN A 139 -9.45 18.15 9.18
C GLN A 139 -10.87 17.58 9.34
N VAL A 140 -10.95 16.27 9.63
CA VAL A 140 -12.22 15.55 9.84
C VAL A 140 -12.46 15.39 11.34
N PRO A 141 -13.53 15.97 11.90
CA PRO A 141 -13.92 15.75 13.28
C PRO A 141 -14.51 14.35 13.47
N VAL A 142 -14.37 13.78 14.67
CA VAL A 142 -14.95 12.48 15.02
C VAL A 142 -16.16 12.68 15.92
N ILE A 143 -17.35 12.40 15.38
CA ILE A 143 -18.61 12.48 16.11
C ILE A 143 -18.98 11.07 16.58
N GLU A 144 -19.21 10.93 17.88
CA GLU A 144 -19.71 9.68 18.47
C GLU A 144 -21.23 9.66 18.34
N VAL A 145 -21.75 8.72 17.54
CA VAL A 145 -23.18 8.51 17.36
C VAL A 145 -23.67 7.60 18.48
N PRO A 146 -24.73 7.97 19.23
CA PRO A 146 -25.27 7.13 20.29
C PRO A 146 -25.74 5.79 19.72
N THR A 147 -25.59 4.73 20.52
CA THR A 147 -26.07 3.40 20.13
C THR A 147 -27.60 3.37 20.14
N ASN A 148 -28.19 2.53 19.28
CA ASN A 148 -29.64 2.34 19.21
C ASN A 148 -30.22 1.80 20.53
N LEU A 149 -29.46 0.91 21.20
CA LEU A 149 -29.79 0.34 22.49
C LEU A 149 -28.58 0.45 23.44
N PRO A 150 -28.79 0.53 24.76
CA PRO A 150 -27.70 0.65 25.72
C PRO A 150 -26.83 -0.61 25.72
N ASN A 151 -25.52 -0.43 25.81
CA ASN A 151 -24.59 -1.54 25.88
C ASN A 151 -24.58 -2.14 27.30
N ILE A 152 -24.93 -3.43 27.42
CA ILE A 152 -24.95 -4.19 28.68
C ILE A 152 -23.87 -5.29 28.72
N ARG A 153 -22.89 -5.23 27.83
CA ARG A 153 -21.78 -6.19 27.76
C ARG A 153 -20.93 -6.13 29.03
N ASN A 154 -20.59 -7.28 29.58
CA ASN A 154 -19.69 -7.40 30.71
C ASN A 154 -18.24 -7.60 30.26
N ASP A 155 -17.39 -6.58 30.41
CA ASP A 155 -15.96 -6.68 30.13
C ASP A 155 -15.23 -7.15 31.40
N LEU A 156 -14.89 -8.44 31.43
CA LEU A 156 -14.22 -9.09 32.56
C LEU A 156 -12.75 -8.62 32.66
N PRO A 157 -12.16 -8.63 33.87
CA PRO A 157 -10.76 -8.29 34.07
C PRO A 157 -9.82 -9.13 33.19
N ILE A 158 -8.70 -8.52 32.80
CA ILE A 158 -7.65 -9.21 32.05
C ILE A 158 -6.93 -10.18 32.99
N GLN A 159 -6.73 -11.42 32.54
CA GLN A 159 -5.96 -12.43 33.26
C GLN A 159 -4.53 -12.49 32.71
N ALA A 160 -3.53 -12.39 33.59
CA ALA A 160 -2.13 -12.49 33.22
C ALA A 160 -1.51 -13.83 33.66
N PHE A 161 -0.67 -14.40 32.79
CA PHE A 161 -0.01 -15.68 32.99
C PHE A 161 1.51 -15.55 32.84
N ALA A 162 2.24 -16.29 33.66
CA ALA A 162 3.70 -16.37 33.61
C ALA A 162 4.19 -17.06 32.34
N THR A 163 3.55 -18.18 32.01
CA THR A 163 3.91 -19.07 30.90
C THR A 163 2.86 -18.97 29.78
N ALA A 164 3.27 -19.21 28.54
CA ALA A 164 2.33 -19.35 27.43
C ALA A 164 1.50 -20.63 27.60
N ARG A 165 2.08 -21.70 28.15
CA ARG A 165 1.42 -22.98 28.39
C ARG A 165 0.20 -22.82 29.30
N GLY A 166 0.37 -22.23 30.49
CA GLY A 166 -0.71 -22.02 31.44
C GLY A 166 -1.84 -21.15 30.87
N LYS A 167 -1.49 -20.10 30.12
CA LYS A 167 -2.47 -19.29 29.40
C LYS A 167 -3.33 -20.13 28.46
N TRP A 168 -2.72 -20.98 27.63
CA TRP A 168 -3.45 -21.76 26.64
C TRP A 168 -4.29 -22.86 27.25
N GLU A 169 -3.81 -23.50 28.33
CA GLU A 169 -4.61 -24.49 29.07
C GLU A 169 -5.83 -23.82 29.70
N HIS A 170 -5.66 -22.65 30.32
CA HIS A 170 -6.78 -21.91 30.90
C HIS A 170 -7.75 -21.39 29.84
N ALA A 171 -7.24 -20.94 28.68
CA ALA A 171 -8.09 -20.56 27.55
C ALA A 171 -8.94 -21.74 27.06
N ARG A 172 -8.36 -22.94 26.99
CA ARG A 172 -9.06 -24.17 26.65
C ARG A 172 -10.11 -24.54 27.70
N GLU A 173 -9.78 -24.45 29.00
CA GLU A 173 -10.71 -24.66 30.11
C GLU A 173 -11.91 -23.70 30.06
N GLU A 174 -11.67 -22.42 29.80
CA GLU A 174 -12.75 -21.43 29.70
C GLU A 174 -13.63 -21.68 28.48
N VAL A 175 -13.03 -21.98 27.32
CA VAL A 175 -13.79 -22.37 26.12
C VAL A 175 -14.66 -23.60 26.43
N GLU A 176 -14.10 -24.61 27.07
CA GLU A 176 -14.84 -25.83 27.43
C GLU A 176 -15.98 -25.55 28.41
N TYR A 177 -15.72 -24.75 29.45
CA TYR A 177 -16.73 -24.38 30.44
C TYR A 177 -17.91 -23.66 29.79
N ILE A 178 -17.63 -22.65 28.96
CA ILE A 178 -18.65 -21.85 28.27
C ILE A 178 -19.40 -22.69 27.23
N PHE A 179 -18.70 -23.59 26.54
CA PHE A 179 -19.28 -24.56 25.62
C PHE A 179 -20.25 -25.52 26.32
N ARG A 180 -19.89 -26.05 27.50
CA ARG A 180 -20.76 -26.92 28.31
C ARG A 180 -22.03 -26.21 28.76
N LEU A 181 -21.98 -24.89 29.00
CA LEU A 181 -23.15 -24.06 29.27
C LEU A 181 -24.04 -23.83 28.04
N GLY A 182 -23.56 -24.16 26.83
CA GLY A 182 -24.26 -23.95 25.56
C GLY A 182 -24.10 -22.56 24.95
N ARG A 183 -23.27 -21.69 25.53
CA ARG A 183 -23.06 -20.34 25.00
C ARG A 183 -22.09 -20.35 23.82
N PRO A 184 -22.28 -19.47 22.82
CA PRO A 184 -21.30 -19.30 21.75
C PRO A 184 -20.02 -18.62 22.24
N VAL A 185 -18.88 -19.05 21.69
CA VAL A 185 -17.55 -18.52 22.01
C VAL A 185 -16.83 -18.06 20.75
N LEU A 186 -16.30 -16.84 20.79
CA LEU A 186 -15.37 -16.31 19.80
C LEU A 186 -13.99 -16.13 20.43
N VAL A 187 -12.98 -16.82 19.93
CA VAL A 187 -11.59 -16.69 20.38
C VAL A 187 -10.78 -15.91 19.35
N GLY A 188 -10.25 -14.76 19.73
CA GLY A 188 -9.36 -13.94 18.90
C GLY A 188 -7.90 -14.20 19.23
N THR A 189 -7.12 -14.63 18.23
CA THR A 189 -5.66 -14.81 18.31
C THR A 189 -4.94 -13.76 17.47
N THR A 190 -3.62 -13.62 17.62
CA THR A 190 -2.81 -12.67 16.83
C THR A 190 -2.12 -13.30 15.61
N SER A 191 -2.00 -14.63 15.57
CA SER A 191 -1.27 -15.35 14.53
C SER A 191 -1.98 -16.66 14.15
N VAL A 192 -1.75 -17.11 12.91
CA VAL A 192 -2.27 -18.41 12.43
C VAL A 192 -1.74 -19.56 13.27
N GLU A 193 -0.45 -19.52 13.64
CA GLU A 193 0.17 -20.54 14.50
C GLU A 193 -0.55 -20.68 15.84
N ASN A 194 -0.89 -19.56 16.49
CA ASN A 194 -1.64 -19.55 17.75
C ASN A 194 -3.05 -20.12 17.59
N SER A 195 -3.71 -19.86 16.45
CA SER A 195 -5.02 -20.43 16.14
C SER A 195 -4.97 -21.94 15.92
N GLU A 196 -3.99 -22.44 15.18
CA GLU A 196 -3.79 -23.87 14.96
C GLU A 196 -3.40 -24.58 16.25
N TYR A 197 -2.60 -23.94 17.10
CA TYR A 197 -2.23 -24.47 18.42
C TYR A 197 -3.46 -24.66 19.33
N LEU A 198 -4.31 -23.63 19.47
CA LEU A 198 -5.55 -23.76 20.22
C LEU A 198 -6.50 -24.78 19.59
N SER A 199 -6.57 -24.82 18.26
CA SER A 199 -7.36 -25.82 17.54
C SER A 199 -6.92 -27.24 17.90
N ALA A 200 -5.62 -27.52 17.92
CA ALA A 200 -5.08 -28.82 18.32
C ALA A 200 -5.48 -29.20 19.75
N LEU A 201 -5.38 -28.27 20.70
CA LEU A 201 -5.78 -28.49 22.11
C LEU A 201 -7.27 -28.80 22.25
N LEU A 202 -8.13 -28.10 21.50
CA LEU A 202 -9.57 -28.36 21.49
C LEU A 202 -9.91 -29.70 20.82
N LYS A 203 -9.20 -30.08 19.73
CA LYS A 203 -9.36 -31.38 19.06
C LYS A 203 -9.03 -32.55 19.99
N GLU A 204 -7.97 -32.42 20.79
CA GLU A 204 -7.58 -33.42 21.80
C GLU A 204 -8.72 -33.71 22.79
N HIS A 205 -9.46 -32.67 23.18
CA HIS A 205 -10.59 -32.75 24.09
C HIS A 205 -11.94 -33.01 23.39
N ARG A 206 -11.92 -33.28 22.07
CA ARG A 206 -13.11 -33.52 21.24
C ARG A 206 -14.09 -32.35 21.24
N ILE A 207 -13.59 -31.14 21.38
CA ILE A 207 -14.39 -29.91 21.34
C ILE A 207 -14.47 -29.43 19.88
N PRO A 208 -15.66 -29.38 19.30
CA PRO A 208 -15.91 -28.96 17.92
C PRO A 208 -15.74 -27.44 17.77
N HIS A 209 -15.01 -27.00 16.76
CA HIS A 209 -14.73 -25.58 16.56
C HIS A 209 -14.36 -25.28 15.11
N ASN A 210 -14.43 -24.00 14.75
CA ASN A 210 -14.09 -23.51 13.42
C ASN A 210 -12.88 -22.57 13.52
N VAL A 211 -11.97 -22.62 12.54
CA VAL A 211 -10.79 -21.75 12.49
C VAL A 211 -10.86 -20.85 11.27
N LEU A 212 -10.67 -19.54 11.48
CA LEU A 212 -10.68 -18.52 10.45
C LEU A 212 -9.27 -17.92 10.36
N ASN A 213 -8.63 -18.07 9.20
CA ASN A 213 -7.22 -17.75 8.97
C ASN A 213 -6.99 -16.47 8.12
N ALA A 214 -8.03 -15.66 7.91
CA ALA A 214 -8.02 -14.37 7.19
C ALA A 214 -7.41 -14.45 5.76
N ARG A 215 -7.56 -15.59 5.08
CA ARG A 215 -7.02 -15.77 3.72
C ARG A 215 -7.99 -15.16 2.70
N PRO A 216 -7.56 -14.24 1.81
CA PRO A 216 -8.47 -13.56 0.87
C PRO A 216 -9.32 -14.49 0.02
N LYS A 217 -8.76 -15.63 -0.40
CA LYS A 217 -9.47 -16.67 -1.18
C LYS A 217 -10.69 -17.24 -0.45
N TYR A 218 -10.68 -17.24 0.88
CA TYR A 218 -11.70 -17.87 1.72
C TYR A 218 -12.61 -16.87 2.43
N ALA A 219 -12.48 -15.56 2.16
CA ALA A 219 -13.23 -14.51 2.87
C ALA A 219 -14.76 -14.72 2.83
N ALA A 220 -15.32 -15.19 1.71
CA ALA A 220 -16.75 -15.48 1.60
C ALA A 220 -17.19 -16.65 2.51
N ARG A 221 -16.39 -17.72 2.56
CA ARG A 221 -16.63 -18.88 3.43
C ARG A 221 -16.44 -18.53 4.91
N GLU A 222 -15.44 -17.72 5.21
CA GLU A 222 -15.24 -17.19 6.57
C GLU A 222 -16.45 -16.35 7.02
N ALA A 223 -17.01 -15.53 6.12
CA ALA A 223 -18.24 -14.78 6.40
C ALA A 223 -19.45 -15.70 6.68
N GLU A 224 -19.63 -16.76 5.89
CA GLU A 224 -20.68 -17.77 6.11
C GLU A 224 -20.56 -18.40 7.53
N ILE A 225 -19.34 -18.76 7.95
CA ILE A 225 -19.09 -19.31 9.29
C ILE A 225 -19.38 -18.27 10.40
N VAL A 226 -18.91 -17.04 10.23
CA VAL A 226 -19.05 -15.97 11.23
C VAL A 226 -20.53 -15.60 11.43
N ALA A 227 -21.32 -15.62 10.35
CA ALA A 227 -22.75 -15.36 10.42
C ALA A 227 -23.51 -16.39 11.28
N GLN A 228 -22.96 -17.60 11.44
CA GLN A 228 -23.51 -18.66 12.30
C GLN A 228 -22.79 -18.80 13.64
N ALA A 229 -21.77 -17.98 13.92
CA ALA A 229 -20.97 -18.07 15.15
C ALA A 229 -21.75 -17.71 16.43
N GLY A 230 -22.93 -17.11 16.31
CA GLY A 230 -23.79 -16.75 17.44
C GLY A 230 -24.81 -17.82 17.85
N ARG A 231 -24.76 -19.01 17.23
CA ARG A 231 -25.65 -20.14 17.55
C ARG A 231 -25.22 -20.87 18.82
N GLN A 232 -26.14 -21.63 19.41
CA GLN A 232 -25.85 -22.40 20.61
C GLN A 232 -24.71 -23.40 20.33
N TYR A 233 -23.79 -23.57 21.30
CA TYR A 233 -22.62 -24.45 21.18
C TYR A 233 -21.59 -24.08 20.09
N ALA A 234 -21.73 -22.93 19.41
CA ALA A 234 -20.78 -22.52 18.38
C ALA A 234 -19.45 -22.05 18.98
N ILE A 235 -18.33 -22.60 18.52
CA ILE A 235 -16.98 -22.11 18.87
C ILE A 235 -16.27 -21.69 17.58
N THR A 236 -15.83 -20.43 17.55
CA THR A 236 -15.11 -19.87 16.41
C THR A 236 -13.78 -19.29 16.87
N ILE A 237 -12.69 -19.72 16.27
CA ILE A 237 -11.34 -19.17 16.45
C ILE A 237 -11.06 -18.26 15.26
N SER A 238 -10.71 -17.00 15.53
CA SER A 238 -10.42 -15.98 14.53
C SER A 238 -9.00 -15.46 14.68
N THR A 239 -8.20 -15.60 13.64
CA THR A 239 -6.87 -14.95 13.55
C THR A 239 -7.01 -13.46 13.29
N ASN A 240 -6.38 -12.64 14.12
CA ASN A 240 -6.46 -11.18 14.16
C ASN A 240 -7.90 -10.66 14.16
N MET A 241 -8.45 -10.43 12.97
CA MET A 241 -9.83 -9.97 12.73
C MET A 241 -10.44 -10.67 11.52
N ALA A 242 -10.17 -11.97 11.34
CA ALA A 242 -10.89 -12.78 10.36
C ALA A 242 -12.40 -12.65 10.56
N GLY A 243 -13.18 -12.70 9.47
CA GLY A 243 -14.61 -12.41 9.54
C GLY A 243 -14.97 -10.93 9.78
N ARG A 244 -14.07 -9.99 9.48
CA ARG A 244 -14.38 -8.54 9.51
C ARG A 244 -15.48 -8.19 8.52
N GLY A 245 -16.43 -7.37 8.97
CA GLY A 245 -17.55 -6.90 8.13
C GLY A 245 -18.77 -7.81 8.12
N THR A 246 -18.70 -9.01 8.71
CA THR A 246 -19.87 -9.87 8.95
C THR A 246 -20.30 -9.77 10.39
N ASP A 247 -21.62 -9.67 10.59
CA ASP A 247 -22.20 -9.55 11.92
C ASP A 247 -22.52 -10.91 12.54
N ILE A 248 -22.07 -11.10 13.79
CA ILE A 248 -22.46 -12.24 14.62
C ILE A 248 -23.79 -11.90 15.27
N ILE A 249 -24.84 -12.60 14.86
CA ILE A 249 -26.21 -12.47 15.38
C ILE A 249 -26.45 -13.64 16.33
N LEU A 250 -26.96 -13.38 17.54
CA LEU A 250 -27.31 -14.45 18.48
C LEU A 250 -28.45 -15.30 17.89
N GLY A 251 -28.26 -16.61 17.84
CA GLY A 251 -29.14 -17.55 17.13
C GLY A 251 -28.83 -17.74 15.64
N GLY A 252 -27.83 -17.03 15.09
CA GLY A 252 -27.38 -17.17 13.70
C GLY A 252 -28.16 -16.33 12.70
N ASN A 253 -27.65 -16.27 11.46
CA ASN A 253 -28.30 -15.53 10.37
C ASN A 253 -29.30 -16.43 9.62
N PRO A 254 -30.61 -16.14 9.65
CA PRO A 254 -31.63 -17.01 9.08
C PRO A 254 -31.55 -17.13 7.56
N LYS A 255 -31.14 -16.06 6.85
CA LYS A 255 -31.02 -16.07 5.39
C LYS A 255 -29.88 -16.98 4.92
N MET A 256 -28.72 -16.87 5.56
CA MET A 256 -27.58 -17.73 5.25
C MET A 256 -27.85 -19.18 5.64
N LEU A 257 -28.54 -19.39 6.77
CA LEU A 257 -28.88 -20.71 7.26
C LEU A 257 -29.90 -21.42 6.35
N ALA A 258 -30.94 -20.72 5.87
CA ALA A 258 -31.90 -21.26 4.91
C ALA A 258 -31.23 -21.64 3.58
N ARG A 259 -30.26 -20.83 3.14
CA ARG A 259 -29.45 -21.13 1.96
C ARG A 259 -28.58 -22.38 2.17
N GLU A 260 -27.94 -22.52 3.32
CA GLU A 260 -27.13 -23.69 3.68
C GLU A 260 -27.97 -24.98 3.65
N VAL A 261 -29.19 -24.97 4.21
CA VAL A 261 -30.12 -26.12 4.16
C VAL A 261 -30.44 -26.57 2.73
N ILE A 262 -30.64 -25.61 1.83
CA ILE A 262 -30.88 -25.89 0.41
C ILE A 262 -29.63 -26.41 -0.29
N GLU A 263 -28.49 -25.77 -0.04
CA GLU A 263 -27.19 -26.18 -0.60
C GLU A 263 -26.83 -27.60 -0.17
N ASP A 264 -26.93 -27.94 1.12
CA ASP A 264 -26.67 -29.29 1.65
C ASP A 264 -27.57 -30.35 1.00
N SER A 265 -28.85 -30.02 0.80
CA SER A 265 -29.84 -30.94 0.22
C SER A 265 -29.69 -31.10 -1.29
N LEU A 266 -29.35 -30.03 -2.02
CA LEU A 266 -29.28 -30.05 -3.49
C LEU A 266 -27.88 -30.38 -4.02
N LEU A 267 -26.82 -29.78 -3.47
CA LEU A 267 -25.47 -29.91 -4.02
C LEU A 267 -24.99 -31.36 -3.93
N SER A 268 -25.22 -32.03 -2.80
CA SER A 268 -24.89 -33.45 -2.60
C SER A 268 -25.54 -34.40 -3.63
N LEU A 269 -26.64 -33.99 -4.27
CA LEU A 269 -27.40 -34.78 -5.22
C LEU A 269 -27.16 -34.39 -6.68
N VAL A 270 -26.59 -33.22 -6.94
CA VAL A 270 -26.44 -32.66 -8.29
C VAL A 270 -24.99 -32.70 -8.77
N THR A 271 -23.99 -32.61 -7.88
CA THR A 271 -22.56 -32.59 -8.23
C THR A 271 -21.95 -34.00 -8.25
N GLN A 272 -20.86 -34.19 -9.02
CA GLN A 272 -20.08 -35.44 -9.08
C GLN A 272 -18.70 -35.34 -8.42
N ASP A 273 -18.14 -34.13 -8.32
CA ASP A 273 -16.79 -33.94 -7.78
C ASP A 273 -16.84 -33.89 -6.26
N ALA A 274 -16.52 -35.02 -5.61
CA ALA A 274 -16.35 -35.07 -4.17
C ALA A 274 -14.96 -34.58 -3.69
N ASP A 275 -13.96 -34.45 -4.58
CA ASP A 275 -12.56 -34.51 -4.12
C ASP A 275 -11.55 -33.47 -4.65
N GLU A 276 -11.93 -32.44 -5.41
CA GLU A 276 -10.96 -31.42 -5.91
C GLU A 276 -11.24 -29.97 -5.46
N VAL A 277 -11.90 -29.80 -4.33
CA VAL A 277 -11.71 -28.59 -3.52
C VAL A 277 -10.86 -29.02 -2.34
N ASP A 278 -9.84 -28.24 -1.98
CA ASP A 278 -9.13 -28.35 -0.71
C ASP A 278 -10.17 -28.18 0.42
N VAL A 279 -10.93 -29.24 0.71
CA VAL A 279 -11.92 -29.32 1.76
C VAL A 279 -11.10 -29.42 3.03
N GLY A 280 -10.59 -28.27 3.47
CA GLY A 280 -10.25 -28.07 4.88
C GLY A 280 -11.42 -28.63 5.69
N GLU A 281 -11.09 -29.65 6.47
CA GLU A 281 -11.94 -30.58 7.21
C GLU A 281 -13.42 -30.16 7.23
N SER A 282 -14.27 -30.92 6.55
CA SER A 282 -15.72 -30.84 6.71
C SER A 282 -16.06 -30.95 8.20
N MET A 283 -16.82 -29.98 8.70
CA MET A 283 -17.39 -29.96 10.05
C MET A 283 -17.83 -31.35 10.49
N PRO A 284 -17.56 -31.78 11.74
CA PRO A 284 -18.48 -32.69 12.39
C PRO A 284 -19.80 -31.93 12.60
N GLN A 285 -20.74 -32.06 11.65
CA GLN A 285 -22.12 -31.55 11.64
C GLN A 285 -23.00 -31.97 12.85
N LYS A 286 -22.39 -32.52 13.92
CA LYS A 286 -23.10 -33.11 15.06
C LYS A 286 -23.42 -32.14 16.20
N VAL A 287 -22.91 -30.91 16.17
CA VAL A 287 -22.86 -30.09 17.40
C VAL A 287 -23.81 -28.90 17.37
N LEU A 288 -23.95 -28.23 16.22
CA LEU A 288 -24.98 -27.21 16.06
C LEU A 288 -26.34 -27.90 15.96
N SER A 289 -27.35 -27.32 16.60
CA SER A 289 -28.72 -27.81 16.54
C SER A 289 -29.15 -27.92 15.07
N LYS A 290 -29.56 -29.11 14.60
CA LYS A 290 -30.10 -29.23 13.24
C LYS A 290 -31.49 -28.58 13.23
N ILE A 291 -31.71 -27.66 12.30
CA ILE A 291 -33.02 -27.02 12.14
C ILE A 291 -34.06 -28.10 11.87
N GLN A 292 -35.17 -28.06 12.62
CA GLN A 292 -36.34 -28.87 12.30
C GLN A 292 -37.13 -28.13 11.23
N VAL A 293 -36.94 -28.54 9.98
CA VAL A 293 -37.70 -28.00 8.84
C VAL A 293 -39.15 -28.49 8.95
N GLY A 294 -40.12 -27.59 8.83
CA GLY A 294 -41.53 -27.94 8.97
C GLY A 294 -42.00 -28.89 7.84
N PRO A 295 -43.07 -29.67 8.03
CA PRO A 295 -43.54 -30.64 7.03
C PRO A 295 -43.84 -30.02 5.65
N ARG A 296 -44.34 -28.78 5.63
CA ARG A 296 -44.61 -28.02 4.41
C ARG A 296 -43.33 -27.62 3.68
N SER A 297 -42.35 -27.09 4.41
CA SER A 297 -41.05 -26.68 3.86
C SER A 297 -40.27 -27.89 3.36
N GLN A 298 -40.35 -29.02 4.07
CA GLN A 298 -39.75 -30.29 3.66
C GLN A 298 -40.37 -30.79 2.35
N ALA A 299 -41.69 -30.77 2.21
CA ALA A 299 -42.36 -31.17 0.96
C ALA A 299 -41.94 -30.29 -0.24
N LEU A 300 -41.75 -28.99 -0.03
CA LEU A 300 -41.26 -28.08 -1.08
C LEU A 300 -39.79 -28.31 -1.42
N LEU A 301 -38.96 -28.61 -0.41
CA LEU A 301 -37.56 -28.98 -0.59
C LEU A 301 -37.42 -30.30 -1.36
N ASP A 302 -38.24 -31.30 -1.03
CA ASP A 302 -38.29 -32.58 -1.73
C ASP A 302 -38.72 -32.40 -3.19
N ARG A 303 -39.70 -31.52 -3.45
CA ARG A 303 -40.11 -31.13 -4.81
C ARG A 303 -38.95 -30.49 -5.57
N ALA A 304 -38.25 -29.51 -4.99
CA ALA A 304 -37.10 -28.87 -5.62
C ALA A 304 -35.97 -29.87 -5.89
N THR A 305 -35.74 -30.80 -4.96
CA THR A 305 -34.75 -31.87 -5.08
C THR A 305 -35.09 -32.85 -6.21
N LEU A 306 -36.36 -33.22 -6.34
CA LEU A 306 -36.83 -34.08 -7.43
C LEU A 306 -36.66 -33.39 -8.79
N MET A 307 -36.96 -32.10 -8.88
CA MET A 307 -36.71 -31.30 -10.08
C MET A 307 -35.21 -31.22 -10.40
N ALA A 308 -34.35 -31.03 -9.41
CA ALA A 308 -32.91 -31.00 -9.59
C ALA A 308 -32.36 -32.33 -10.15
N LYS A 309 -32.83 -33.47 -9.61
CA LYS A 309 -32.50 -34.81 -10.12
C LYS A 309 -32.97 -35.00 -11.56
N TYR A 310 -34.14 -34.46 -11.90
CA TYR A 310 -34.68 -34.56 -13.25
C TYR A 310 -33.88 -33.73 -14.25
N VAL A 311 -33.60 -32.46 -13.95
CA VAL A 311 -32.78 -31.56 -14.78
C VAL A 311 -31.40 -32.17 -15.05
N ARG A 312 -30.78 -32.76 -14.03
CA ARG A 312 -29.52 -33.52 -14.16
C ARG A 312 -29.64 -34.67 -15.17
N LYS A 313 -30.78 -35.37 -15.21
CA LYS A 313 -31.01 -36.52 -16.10
C LYS A 313 -31.39 -36.10 -17.52
N SER A 314 -32.14 -35.01 -17.70
CA SER A 314 -32.68 -34.57 -18.99
C SER A 314 -31.68 -33.76 -19.82
N GLU A 315 -30.89 -32.89 -19.20
CA GLU A 315 -29.97 -32.02 -19.94
C GLU A 315 -28.66 -32.70 -20.34
N GLY A 316 -28.38 -33.92 -19.84
CA GLY A 316 -27.13 -34.64 -20.08
C GLY A 316 -25.86 -33.90 -19.59
N LYS A 317 -26.03 -32.70 -19.01
CA LYS A 317 -24.98 -31.83 -18.51
C LYS A 317 -24.73 -32.14 -17.04
N ARG A 318 -23.49 -32.52 -16.74
CA ARG A 318 -22.98 -32.61 -15.37
C ARG A 318 -22.71 -31.18 -14.91
N TRP A 319 -23.40 -30.74 -13.88
CA TRP A 319 -23.11 -29.44 -13.28
C TRP A 319 -21.86 -29.54 -12.44
N THR A 320 -20.94 -28.61 -12.64
CA THR A 320 -19.86 -28.34 -11.70
C THR A 320 -20.44 -27.81 -10.40
N TYR A 321 -19.70 -27.93 -9.29
CA TYR A 321 -20.11 -27.38 -7.98
C TYR A 321 -20.44 -25.88 -8.07
N GLN A 322 -19.71 -25.14 -8.89
CA GLN A 322 -19.87 -23.71 -9.05
C GLN A 322 -21.13 -23.33 -9.84
N GLU A 323 -21.49 -24.11 -10.88
CA GLU A 323 -22.75 -23.92 -11.62
C GLU A 323 -23.97 -24.20 -10.73
N ALA A 324 -23.92 -25.27 -9.93
CA ALA A 324 -24.98 -25.61 -8.99
C ALA A 324 -25.16 -24.51 -7.92
N LYS A 325 -24.05 -24.01 -7.34
CA LYS A 325 -24.09 -22.89 -6.38
C LYS A 325 -24.60 -21.60 -7.03
N SER A 326 -24.25 -21.31 -8.30
CA SER A 326 -24.76 -20.16 -9.04
C SER A 326 -26.26 -20.23 -9.29
N MET A 327 -26.79 -21.42 -9.59
CA MET A 327 -28.22 -21.63 -9.78
C MET A 327 -29.00 -21.40 -8.48
N VAL A 328 -28.52 -21.93 -7.35
CA VAL A 328 -29.12 -21.66 -6.03
C VAL A 328 -29.10 -20.16 -5.74
N SER A 329 -27.97 -19.48 -5.98
CA SER A 329 -27.86 -18.03 -5.84
C SER A 329 -28.88 -17.26 -6.68
N ALA A 330 -29.01 -17.57 -7.97
CA ALA A 330 -29.99 -16.92 -8.86
C ALA A 330 -31.44 -17.17 -8.40
N SER A 331 -31.72 -18.36 -7.86
CA SER A 331 -33.04 -18.71 -7.32
C SER A 331 -33.36 -17.95 -6.03
N VAL A 332 -32.36 -17.74 -5.17
CA VAL A 332 -32.49 -16.91 -3.97
C VAL A 332 -32.72 -15.44 -4.34
N GLU A 333 -32.01 -14.91 -5.33
CA GLU A 333 -32.23 -13.54 -5.84
C GLU A 333 -33.64 -13.38 -6.43
N MET A 334 -34.10 -14.35 -7.22
CA MET A 334 -35.47 -14.40 -7.75
C MET A 334 -36.50 -14.33 -6.61
N SER A 335 -36.28 -15.07 -5.52
CA SER A 335 -37.16 -15.06 -4.35
C SER A 335 -37.25 -13.70 -3.62
N GLN A 336 -36.25 -12.84 -3.78
CA GLN A 336 -36.25 -11.49 -3.20
C GLN A 336 -36.97 -10.47 -4.09
N SER A 337 -37.05 -10.73 -5.39
CA SER A 337 -37.66 -9.84 -6.39
C SER A 337 -39.15 -10.11 -6.65
N MET A 338 -39.61 -11.35 -6.42
CA MET A 338 -40.95 -11.82 -6.79
C MET A 338 -41.71 -12.34 -5.56
N ASN A 339 -43.04 -12.17 -5.58
CA ASN A 339 -43.86 -12.70 -4.49
C ASN A 339 -44.18 -14.20 -4.68
N MET A 340 -44.62 -14.86 -3.59
CA MET A 340 -44.92 -16.30 -3.61
C MET A 340 -45.99 -16.69 -4.66
N LYS A 341 -46.94 -15.80 -5.00
CA LYS A 341 -47.99 -16.08 -5.99
C LYS A 341 -47.46 -16.02 -7.43
N GLU A 342 -46.55 -15.08 -7.71
CA GLU A 342 -45.86 -14.95 -8.99
C GLU A 342 -44.91 -16.11 -9.22
N LEU A 343 -44.16 -16.54 -8.20
CA LEU A 343 -43.31 -17.72 -8.28
C LEU A 343 -44.13 -18.98 -8.55
N GLN A 344 -45.28 -19.13 -7.87
CA GLN A 344 -46.18 -20.25 -8.11
C GLN A 344 -46.73 -20.23 -9.54
N ARG A 345 -47.11 -19.05 -10.04
CA ARG A 345 -47.54 -18.85 -11.42
C ARG A 345 -46.43 -19.22 -12.42
N LEU A 346 -45.18 -18.85 -12.18
CA LEU A 346 -44.05 -19.24 -13.02
C LEU A 346 -43.81 -20.75 -13.02
N VAL A 347 -43.97 -21.41 -11.87
CA VAL A 347 -43.90 -22.88 -11.79
C VAL A 347 -45.03 -23.53 -12.59
N ASP A 348 -46.23 -22.94 -12.59
CA ASP A 348 -47.40 -23.47 -13.28
C ASP A 348 -47.39 -23.15 -14.80
N GLU A 349 -46.85 -21.99 -15.21
CA GLU A 349 -46.71 -21.56 -16.62
C GLU A 349 -45.55 -22.26 -17.33
N GLN A 350 -44.44 -22.55 -16.63
CA GLN A 350 -43.28 -23.27 -17.19
C GLN A 350 -43.46 -24.79 -17.18
N SER A 351 -44.69 -25.28 -17.28
CA SER A 351 -45.01 -26.72 -17.29
C SER A 351 -44.27 -27.51 -18.39
N GLU A 352 -43.86 -26.84 -19.48
CA GLU A 352 -43.08 -27.43 -20.59
C GLU A 352 -41.55 -27.32 -20.43
N MET A 353 -41.04 -26.50 -19.49
CA MET A 353 -39.61 -26.27 -19.24
C MET A 353 -39.32 -26.33 -17.74
N TYR A 354 -38.75 -27.45 -17.28
CA TYR A 354 -38.55 -27.79 -15.85
C TYR A 354 -38.15 -26.59 -14.96
N PRO A 355 -39.07 -26.05 -14.12
CA PRO A 355 -38.86 -24.78 -13.43
C PRO A 355 -38.06 -24.97 -12.14
N LEU A 356 -36.80 -25.39 -12.27
CA LEU A 356 -35.92 -25.64 -11.13
C LEU A 356 -35.66 -24.38 -10.31
N GLY A 357 -35.36 -23.25 -10.97
CA GLY A 357 -35.12 -21.97 -10.30
C GLY A 357 -36.32 -21.49 -9.45
N PRO A 358 -37.53 -21.36 -10.04
CA PRO A 358 -38.73 -21.02 -9.28
C PRO A 358 -39.07 -22.02 -8.16
N SER A 359 -38.84 -23.32 -8.38
CA SER A 359 -39.07 -24.34 -7.35
C SER A 359 -38.16 -24.17 -6.13
N ILE A 360 -36.89 -23.83 -6.36
CA ILE A 360 -35.92 -23.54 -5.29
C ILE A 360 -36.25 -22.23 -4.59
N ALA A 361 -36.68 -21.20 -5.34
CA ALA A 361 -37.10 -19.94 -4.77
C ALA A 361 -38.28 -20.12 -3.80
N ILE A 362 -39.28 -20.93 -4.16
CA ILE A 362 -40.43 -21.24 -3.28
C ILE A 362 -39.99 -22.03 -2.05
N ALA A 363 -39.15 -23.06 -2.22
CA ALA A 363 -38.60 -23.82 -1.11
C ALA A 363 -37.82 -22.92 -0.14
N TYR A 364 -36.98 -22.02 -0.67
CA TYR A 364 -36.23 -21.04 0.10
C TYR A 364 -37.11 -20.11 0.93
N LEU A 365 -38.17 -19.54 0.36
CA LEU A 365 -39.07 -18.67 1.11
C LEU A 365 -39.81 -19.40 2.24
N SER A 366 -40.10 -20.69 2.06
CA SER A 366 -40.72 -21.51 3.12
C SER A 366 -39.71 -21.85 4.22
N ILE A 367 -38.52 -22.32 3.84
CA ILE A 367 -37.44 -22.66 4.77
C ILE A 367 -36.96 -21.43 5.54
N LEU A 368 -36.90 -20.26 4.89
CA LEU A 368 -36.51 -19.00 5.52
C LEU A 368 -37.40 -18.68 6.72
N LYS A 369 -38.71 -18.89 6.62
CA LYS A 369 -39.64 -18.68 7.74
C LYS A 369 -39.37 -19.64 8.90
N ASP A 370 -39.11 -20.90 8.60
CA ASP A 370 -38.75 -21.89 9.62
C ASP A 370 -37.41 -21.52 10.29
N CYS A 371 -36.44 -21.05 9.51
CA CYS A 371 -35.15 -20.58 10.00
C CYS A 371 -35.27 -19.31 10.85
N GLU A 372 -36.13 -18.35 10.48
CA GLU A 372 -36.40 -17.13 11.26
C GLU A 372 -36.95 -17.49 12.65
N VAL A 373 -37.91 -18.41 12.72
CA VAL A 373 -38.46 -18.89 14.00
C VAL A 373 -37.39 -19.63 14.81
N HIS A 374 -36.61 -20.50 14.16
CA HIS A 374 -35.55 -21.24 14.81
C HIS A 374 -34.46 -20.32 15.39
N CYS A 375 -33.90 -19.41 14.56
CA CYS A 375 -32.88 -18.45 14.96
C CYS A 375 -33.40 -17.50 16.06
N PHE A 376 -34.67 -17.10 16.01
CA PHE A 376 -35.27 -16.28 17.06
C PHE A 376 -35.30 -17.03 18.41
N ASN A 377 -35.82 -18.26 18.43
CA ASN A 377 -35.89 -19.07 19.64
C ASN A 377 -34.50 -19.42 20.20
N GLU A 378 -33.57 -19.83 19.34
CA GLU A 378 -32.19 -20.12 19.72
C GLU A 378 -31.47 -18.85 20.21
N GLY A 379 -31.75 -17.70 19.58
CA GLY A 379 -31.22 -16.39 20.00
C GLY A 379 -31.67 -16.00 21.40
N GLU A 380 -32.96 -16.16 21.73
CA GLU A 380 -33.47 -15.89 23.09
C GLU A 380 -32.85 -16.83 24.13
N GLU A 381 -32.63 -18.09 23.78
CA GLU A 381 -31.92 -19.04 24.64
C GLU A 381 -30.48 -18.58 24.91
N VAL A 382 -29.75 -18.25 23.85
CA VAL A 382 -28.37 -17.77 23.95
C VAL A 382 -28.29 -16.50 24.78
N LYS A 383 -29.25 -15.57 24.64
CA LYS A 383 -29.33 -14.36 25.48
C LYS A 383 -29.53 -14.71 26.95
N ARG A 384 -30.43 -15.64 27.26
CA ARG A 384 -30.68 -16.11 28.63
C ARG A 384 -29.44 -16.73 29.26
N LEU A 385 -28.64 -17.44 28.47
CA LEU A 385 -27.38 -18.03 28.92
C LEU A 385 -26.25 -16.99 29.10
N GLY A 386 -26.46 -15.73 28.72
CA GLY A 386 -25.49 -14.63 28.88
C GLY A 386 -24.85 -14.15 27.57
N GLY A 387 -25.36 -14.59 26.42
CA GLY A 387 -24.94 -14.15 25.09
C GLY A 387 -23.53 -14.59 24.70
N LEU A 388 -23.00 -13.96 23.64
CA LEU A 388 -21.68 -14.25 23.08
C LEU A 388 -20.56 -13.98 24.08
N HIS A 389 -19.68 -14.96 24.26
CA HIS A 389 -18.46 -14.83 25.05
C HIS A 389 -17.24 -14.65 24.13
N VAL A 390 -16.48 -13.58 24.32
CA VAL A 390 -15.32 -13.25 23.48
C VAL A 390 -14.03 -13.36 24.30
N ILE A 391 -13.09 -14.19 23.84
CA ILE A 391 -11.79 -14.38 24.47
C ILE A 391 -10.71 -13.79 23.58
N GLY A 392 -9.95 -12.82 24.08
CA GLY A 392 -8.71 -12.37 23.44
C GLY A 392 -7.51 -13.12 24.03
N THR A 393 -6.75 -13.86 23.22
CA THR A 393 -5.64 -14.71 23.73
C THR A 393 -4.30 -13.98 23.83
N SER A 394 -4.27 -12.73 23.37
CA SER A 394 -3.15 -11.79 23.46
C SER A 394 -3.68 -10.37 23.24
N LEU A 395 -2.89 -9.37 23.61
CA LEU A 395 -3.15 -7.97 23.31
C LEU A 395 -2.60 -7.59 21.93
N HIS A 396 -3.38 -6.84 21.17
CA HIS A 396 -2.90 -6.27 19.91
C HIS A 396 -2.03 -5.03 20.16
N GLU A 397 -1.31 -4.62 19.11
CA GLU A 397 -0.46 -3.42 19.09
C GLU A 397 -1.22 -2.11 19.34
N SER A 398 -2.55 -2.13 19.20
CA SER A 398 -3.43 -1.01 19.51
C SER A 398 -4.70 -1.47 20.19
N ARG A 399 -5.11 -0.72 21.22
CA ARG A 399 -6.35 -0.95 21.99
C ARG A 399 -7.59 -0.89 21.11
N ARG A 400 -7.53 -0.12 20.02
CA ARG A 400 -8.60 0.00 19.04
C ARG A 400 -8.98 -1.36 18.45
N ILE A 401 -7.99 -2.21 18.19
CA ILE A 401 -8.18 -3.55 17.62
C ILE A 401 -8.79 -4.48 18.68
N ASP A 402 -8.29 -4.42 19.92
CA ASP A 402 -8.88 -5.17 21.03
C ASP A 402 -10.35 -4.79 21.27
N ASN A 403 -10.67 -3.50 21.20
CA ASN A 403 -12.04 -3.02 21.33
C ASN A 403 -12.94 -3.45 20.17
N GLN A 404 -12.39 -3.68 18.97
CA GLN A 404 -13.13 -4.27 17.87
C GLN A 404 -13.45 -5.73 18.12
N LEU A 405 -12.52 -6.48 18.72
CA LEU A 405 -12.78 -7.85 19.16
C LEU A 405 -13.86 -7.88 20.26
N ARG A 406 -13.74 -7.03 21.29
CA ARG A 406 -14.78 -6.87 22.33
C ARG A 406 -16.14 -6.50 21.73
N GLY A 407 -16.14 -5.59 20.75
CA GLY A 407 -17.33 -5.13 20.03
C GLY A 407 -18.04 -6.17 19.16
N ARG A 408 -17.51 -7.40 19.08
CA ARG A 408 -18.23 -8.53 18.50
C ARG A 408 -19.35 -9.03 19.41
N ALA A 409 -19.23 -8.87 20.73
CA ALA A 409 -20.29 -9.15 21.69
C ALA A 409 -21.06 -7.89 22.10
N GLY A 410 -22.29 -8.07 22.61
CA GLY A 410 -23.11 -7.00 23.17
C GLY A 410 -23.73 -6.06 22.15
N ARG A 411 -24.08 -6.59 20.97
CA ARG A 411 -24.64 -5.78 19.87
C ARG A 411 -26.11 -5.54 20.08
N GLN A 412 -26.61 -4.36 19.69
CA GLN A 412 -28.03 -3.98 19.87
C GLN A 412 -28.54 -4.23 21.30
N GLY A 413 -27.70 -3.98 22.32
CA GLY A 413 -28.07 -4.20 23.72
C GLY A 413 -28.20 -5.66 24.13
N ASP A 414 -27.73 -6.61 23.32
CA ASP A 414 -27.66 -8.01 23.71
C ASP A 414 -26.72 -8.21 24.92
N PRO A 415 -26.98 -9.21 25.77
CA PRO A 415 -26.02 -9.65 26.76
C PRO A 415 -24.78 -10.22 26.07
N GLY A 416 -23.64 -10.13 26.75
CA GLY A 416 -22.39 -10.67 26.27
C GLY A 416 -21.29 -10.45 27.28
N SER A 417 -20.19 -11.16 27.10
CA SER A 417 -19.04 -11.03 27.99
C SER A 417 -17.74 -11.08 27.22
N THR A 418 -16.73 -10.34 27.67
CA THR A 418 -15.40 -10.36 27.06
C THR A 418 -14.34 -10.58 28.12
N ARG A 419 -13.27 -11.32 27.77
CA ARG A 419 -12.10 -11.51 28.63
C ARG A 419 -10.85 -11.54 27.78
N PHE A 420 -9.76 -10.97 28.30
CA PHE A 420 -8.44 -11.10 27.69
C PHE A 420 -7.54 -11.93 28.59
N MET A 421 -6.79 -12.83 27.99
CA MET A 421 -5.79 -13.66 28.63
C MET A 421 -4.44 -13.32 27.99
N VAL A 422 -3.47 -12.92 28.80
CA VAL A 422 -2.16 -12.46 28.30
C VAL A 422 -1.05 -13.25 28.95
N SER A 423 -0.03 -13.60 28.19
CA SER A 423 1.21 -14.16 28.74
C SER A 423 2.35 -13.17 28.58
N LEU A 424 3.26 -13.12 29.54
CA LEU A 424 4.51 -12.37 29.40
C LEU A 424 5.43 -12.91 28.30
N GLN A 425 5.17 -14.13 27.84
CA GLN A 425 5.86 -14.74 26.71
C GLN A 425 5.24 -14.35 25.35
N ASP A 426 4.12 -13.60 25.33
CA ASP A 426 3.49 -13.17 24.09
C ASP A 426 4.37 -12.17 23.31
N GLU A 427 4.25 -12.17 21.98
CA GLU A 427 5.07 -11.35 21.07
C GLU A 427 5.09 -9.86 21.45
N MET A 428 3.97 -9.34 21.96
CA MET A 428 3.81 -7.94 22.30
C MET A 428 4.78 -7.51 23.42
N PHE A 429 5.00 -8.37 24.42
CA PHE A 429 5.97 -8.12 25.49
C PHE A 429 7.40 -8.28 25.00
N GLN A 430 7.67 -9.26 24.13
CA GLN A 430 9.00 -9.46 23.55
C GLN A 430 9.44 -8.30 22.64
N LYS A 431 8.50 -7.74 21.86
CA LYS A 431 8.78 -6.66 20.89
C LYS A 431 9.04 -5.31 21.55
N PHE A 432 8.35 -5.01 22.66
CA PHE A 432 8.34 -3.67 23.25
C PHE A 432 9.00 -3.59 24.64
N ASN A 433 9.37 -4.72 25.24
CA ASN A 433 10.03 -4.75 26.54
C ASN A 433 11.44 -5.37 26.40
N PHE A 434 12.49 -4.58 26.67
CA PHE A 434 13.88 -4.96 26.40
C PHE A 434 14.49 -5.96 27.41
N ASP A 435 13.81 -6.22 28.53
CA ASP A 435 14.29 -7.16 29.55
C ASP A 435 13.11 -7.82 30.29
N THR A 436 12.58 -8.91 29.74
CA THR A 436 11.51 -9.71 30.35
C THR A 436 12.05 -10.87 31.20
N GLU A 437 13.37 -11.13 31.17
CA GLU A 437 13.94 -12.29 31.86
C GLU A 437 13.78 -12.20 33.38
N TRP A 438 13.99 -11.02 33.95
CA TRP A 438 13.83 -10.82 35.40
C TRP A 438 12.37 -10.95 35.83
N ALA A 439 11.43 -10.44 35.02
CA ALA A 439 10.00 -10.51 35.30
C ALA A 439 9.49 -11.96 35.25
N VAL A 440 9.91 -12.72 34.23
CA VAL A 440 9.62 -14.15 34.12
C VAL A 440 10.22 -14.93 35.30
N LYS A 441 11.48 -14.68 35.67
CA LYS A 441 12.17 -15.33 36.82
C LYS A 441 11.61 -14.95 38.19
N LEU A 442 10.96 -13.80 38.31
CA LEU A 442 10.33 -13.32 39.55
C LEU A 442 8.93 -13.91 39.69
N ILE A 443 8.17 -13.93 38.60
CA ILE A 443 6.81 -14.49 38.58
C ILE A 443 6.85 -15.99 38.77
N SER A 444 7.76 -16.70 38.09
CA SER A 444 7.95 -18.14 38.28
C SER A 444 8.23 -18.50 39.75
N ARG A 445 8.99 -17.65 40.45
CA ARG A 445 9.26 -17.78 41.89
C ARG A 445 8.06 -17.49 42.79
N ILE A 446 7.14 -16.61 42.36
CA ILE A 446 5.94 -16.23 43.13
C ILE A 446 4.80 -17.21 42.91
N THR A 447 4.62 -17.68 41.67
CA THR A 447 3.61 -18.68 41.31
C THR A 447 4.07 -20.10 41.59
N ASN A 448 5.30 -20.30 42.08
CA ASN A 448 5.90 -21.61 42.33
C ASN A 448 5.84 -22.54 41.10
N ASP A 449 6.04 -21.97 39.91
CA ASP A 449 5.86 -22.63 38.60
C ASP A 449 4.45 -23.21 38.32
N GLU A 450 3.43 -22.85 39.11
CA GLU A 450 2.05 -23.25 38.86
C GLU A 450 1.39 -22.37 37.78
N ASP A 451 0.59 -23.00 36.92
CA ASP A 451 -0.13 -22.38 35.79
C ASP A 451 -1.41 -21.63 36.27
N ILE A 452 -1.31 -20.83 37.34
CA ILE A 452 -2.44 -20.12 37.96
C ILE A 452 -2.57 -18.68 37.38
N PRO A 453 -3.79 -18.19 37.10
CA PRO A 453 -3.98 -16.79 36.70
C PRO A 453 -3.61 -15.83 37.83
N ILE A 454 -2.83 -14.80 37.51
CA ILE A 454 -2.43 -13.78 38.48
C ILE A 454 -3.57 -12.76 38.59
N GLU A 455 -4.53 -12.97 39.51
CA GLU A 455 -5.72 -12.10 39.65
C GLU A 455 -5.64 -11.06 40.78
N GLY A 456 -4.47 -10.87 41.41
CA GLY A 456 -4.31 -9.97 42.56
C GLY A 456 -3.75 -8.58 42.25
N ASP A 457 -4.38 -7.53 42.79
CA ASP A 457 -3.86 -6.14 42.80
C ASP A 457 -2.55 -6.01 43.62
N ALA A 458 -2.31 -6.92 44.58
CA ALA A 458 -1.13 -6.90 45.47
C ALA A 458 0.14 -7.47 44.83
N ILE A 459 0.02 -8.50 43.98
CA ILE A 459 1.17 -9.17 43.35
C ILE A 459 1.78 -8.25 42.27
N VAL A 460 0.98 -7.38 41.68
CA VAL A 460 1.42 -6.45 40.62
C VAL A 460 2.00 -5.14 41.12
N LYS A 461 1.66 -4.75 42.35
CA LYS A 461 2.43 -3.74 43.09
C LYS A 461 3.91 -4.13 43.23
N GLN A 462 4.22 -5.43 43.32
CA GLN A 462 5.57 -5.92 43.61
C GLN A 462 6.34 -6.38 42.37
N LEU A 463 5.64 -6.85 41.32
CA LEU A 463 6.26 -7.32 40.08
C LEU A 463 6.86 -6.21 39.21
N LEU A 464 6.48 -4.95 39.41
CA LEU A 464 6.82 -3.84 38.50
C LEU A 464 7.15 -2.54 39.26
N ALA A 465 7.60 -2.66 40.53
CA ALA A 465 8.02 -1.54 41.38
C ALA A 465 9.37 -0.94 40.94
N TYR A 466 9.36 -0.18 39.85
CA TYR A 466 10.42 0.78 39.48
C TYR A 466 9.90 2.23 39.46
N GLY A 467 8.86 2.52 40.24
CA GLY A 467 8.37 3.88 40.46
C GLY A 467 7.25 3.91 41.50
N GLU A 468 7.34 4.83 42.46
CA GLU A 468 6.36 5.07 43.51
C GLU A 468 5.03 5.62 42.96
N VAL A 469 4.18 4.77 42.36
CA VAL A 469 2.77 5.11 42.10
C VAL A 469 1.92 3.82 42.12
N GLU A 470 0.77 3.88 42.81
CA GLU A 470 -0.25 2.83 42.83
C GLU A 470 -0.83 2.58 41.43
N TYR A 471 -0.52 1.44 40.79
CA TYR A 471 -1.15 1.04 39.53
C TYR A 471 -1.52 -0.46 39.50
N SER A 472 -2.82 -0.73 39.27
CA SER A 472 -3.41 -2.05 39.02
C SER A 472 -2.88 -2.69 37.72
N GLN A 473 -2.95 -4.03 37.59
CA GLN A 473 -2.57 -4.82 36.41
C GLN A 473 -3.00 -4.24 35.08
N THR A 474 -4.24 -3.79 35.03
CA THR A 474 -4.84 -3.18 33.85
C THR A 474 -4.09 -1.94 33.42
N PHE A 475 -3.60 -1.09 34.34
CA PHE A 475 -2.91 0.16 34.02
C PHE A 475 -1.53 -0.03 33.38
N GLN A 476 -0.83 -1.13 33.67
CA GLN A 476 0.54 -1.34 33.19
C GLN A 476 0.58 -2.06 31.83
N LEU A 477 -0.31 -3.04 31.60
CA LEU A 477 -0.57 -3.60 30.26
C LEU A 477 -1.00 -2.50 29.28
N LEU A 478 -1.82 -1.59 29.78
CA LEU A 478 -2.30 -0.42 29.08
C LEU A 478 -1.17 0.57 28.73
N ALA A 479 -0.12 0.66 29.56
CA ALA A 479 1.08 1.48 29.29
C ALA A 479 1.96 0.88 28.19
N LEU A 480 2.14 -0.44 28.16
CA LEU A 480 2.86 -1.13 27.09
C LEU A 480 2.16 -0.93 25.73
N GLN A 481 0.82 -1.06 25.71
CA GLN A 481 0.03 -0.75 24.51
C GLN A 481 0.13 0.73 24.10
N ILE A 482 0.15 1.68 25.04
CA ILE A 482 0.39 3.10 24.70
C ILE A 482 1.75 3.27 24.02
N ASN A 483 2.78 2.60 24.52
CA ASN A 483 4.11 2.70 23.95
C ASN A 483 4.17 2.12 22.54
N ALA A 484 3.50 0.98 22.30
CA ALA A 484 3.33 0.42 20.97
C ALA A 484 2.57 1.39 20.05
N GLU A 485 1.44 1.95 20.50
CA GLU A 485 0.65 2.92 19.73
C GLU A 485 1.47 4.17 19.39
N LYS A 486 2.22 4.73 20.34
CA LYS A 486 3.13 5.86 20.12
C LYS A 486 4.23 5.51 19.11
N TYR A 487 4.80 4.31 19.20
CA TYR A 487 5.81 3.85 18.24
C TYR A 487 5.25 3.84 16.82
N PHE A 488 4.08 3.20 16.60
CA PHE A 488 3.46 3.16 15.29
C PHE A 488 2.94 4.51 14.80
N PHE A 489 2.46 5.37 15.71
CA PHE A 489 2.10 6.75 15.40
C PHE A 489 3.31 7.52 14.86
N ASN A 490 4.47 7.42 15.52
CA ASN A 490 5.70 8.09 15.07
C ASN A 490 6.17 7.58 13.71
N VAL A 491 6.05 6.27 13.45
CA VAL A 491 6.31 5.71 12.11
C VAL A 491 5.39 6.33 11.07
N ARG A 492 4.06 6.33 11.30
CA ARG A 492 3.09 6.88 10.34
C ARG A 492 3.33 8.37 10.10
N LYS A 493 3.59 9.12 11.17
CA LYS A 493 3.94 10.54 11.11
C LYS A 493 5.17 10.77 10.23
N SER A 494 6.24 10.02 10.47
CA SER A 494 7.47 10.14 9.68
C SER A 494 7.23 9.84 8.20
N LEU A 495 6.48 8.76 7.90
CA LEU A 495 6.13 8.39 6.52
C LEU A 495 5.36 9.50 5.81
N VAL A 496 4.43 10.18 6.51
CA VAL A 496 3.67 11.31 5.96
C VAL A 496 4.57 12.53 5.75
N GLU A 497 5.45 12.86 6.70
CA GLU A 497 6.39 13.97 6.57
C GLU A 497 7.32 13.82 5.35
N PHE A 498 7.76 12.59 5.05
CA PHE A 498 8.55 12.30 3.83
C PHE A 498 7.71 12.38 2.56
N ASP A 499 6.46 11.90 2.58
CA ASP A 499 5.56 11.96 1.42
C ASP A 499 5.09 13.39 1.13
N GLU A 500 4.95 14.27 2.11
CA GLU A 500 4.58 15.68 1.91
C GLU A 500 5.55 16.41 0.96
N VAL A 501 6.84 16.06 1.00
CA VAL A 501 7.84 16.59 0.06
C VAL A 501 7.58 16.09 -1.37
N LEU A 502 7.30 14.80 -1.50
CA LEU A 502 6.95 14.19 -2.79
C LEU A 502 5.60 14.67 -3.31
N GLU A 503 4.65 14.98 -2.42
CA GLU A 503 3.31 15.45 -2.75
C GLU A 503 3.37 16.76 -3.54
N VAL A 504 4.17 17.73 -3.08
CA VAL A 504 4.36 19.02 -3.78
C VAL A 504 4.94 18.81 -5.18
N GLN A 505 5.97 17.98 -5.28
CA GLN A 505 6.66 17.68 -6.55
C GLN A 505 5.73 16.94 -7.52
N ARG A 506 5.01 15.94 -7.02
CA ARG A 506 4.04 15.13 -7.75
C ARG A 506 2.90 16.00 -8.26
N LYS A 507 2.36 16.89 -7.44
CA LYS A 507 1.30 17.83 -7.83
C LYS A 507 1.74 18.66 -9.04
N HIS A 508 2.92 19.24 -8.98
CA HIS A 508 3.47 20.03 -10.10
C HIS A 508 3.62 19.20 -11.38
N VAL A 509 4.24 18.01 -11.29
CA VAL A 509 4.45 17.14 -12.46
C VAL A 509 3.12 16.64 -13.03
N TYR A 510 2.17 16.29 -12.19
CA TYR A 510 0.88 15.75 -12.63
C TYR A 510 0.00 16.85 -13.22
N GLU A 511 0.02 18.07 -12.68
CA GLU A 511 -0.64 19.23 -13.28
C GLU A 511 -0.04 19.53 -14.66
N LEU A 512 1.30 19.58 -14.77
CA LEU A 512 1.97 19.77 -16.05
C LEU A 512 1.61 18.66 -17.06
N ARG A 513 1.64 17.41 -16.62
CA ARG A 513 1.27 16.26 -17.46
C ARG A 513 -0.18 16.34 -17.93
N GLN A 514 -1.11 16.73 -17.05
CA GLN A 514 -2.52 16.93 -17.41
C GLN A 514 -2.69 18.10 -18.38
N LEU A 515 -1.96 19.20 -18.20
CA LEU A 515 -1.98 20.33 -19.14
C LEU A 515 -1.50 19.91 -20.54
N ILE A 516 -0.46 19.08 -20.65
CA ILE A 516 0.04 18.59 -21.94
C ILE A 516 -0.95 17.61 -22.61
N LEU A 517 -1.60 16.76 -21.81
CA LEU A 517 -2.54 15.75 -22.30
C LEU A 517 -3.92 16.33 -22.68
N ALA A 518 -4.43 17.26 -21.87
CA ALA A 518 -5.76 17.86 -22.03
C ALA A 518 -5.73 19.20 -22.77
N GLY A 519 -4.57 19.85 -22.85
CA GLY A 519 -4.43 21.16 -23.46
C GLY A 519 -4.60 21.16 -24.97
N ASP A 520 -5.16 22.26 -25.48
CA ASP A 520 -5.21 22.55 -26.91
C ASP A 520 -3.79 22.63 -27.46
N SER A 521 -3.61 22.23 -28.73
CA SER A 521 -2.27 22.14 -29.32
C SER A 521 -1.52 23.48 -29.32
N GLU A 522 -2.22 24.62 -29.35
CA GLU A 522 -1.60 25.95 -29.24
C GLU A 522 -0.94 26.21 -27.87
N SER A 523 -1.44 25.57 -26.81
CA SER A 523 -0.84 25.64 -25.47
C SER A 523 0.48 24.86 -25.39
N CYS A 524 0.60 23.75 -26.12
CA CYS A 524 1.81 22.93 -26.15
C CYS A 524 2.98 23.68 -26.81
N SER A 525 2.76 24.28 -27.98
CA SER A 525 3.81 25.03 -28.69
C SER A 525 4.26 26.26 -27.88
N GLN A 526 3.34 26.94 -27.19
CA GLN A 526 3.70 28.00 -26.24
C GLN A 526 4.57 27.49 -25.09
N HIS A 527 4.28 26.30 -24.56
CA HIS A 527 5.08 25.68 -23.49
C HIS A 527 6.50 25.33 -23.97
N ILE A 528 6.64 24.89 -25.22
CA ILE A 528 7.94 24.62 -25.85
C ILE A 528 8.77 25.91 -25.97
N PHE A 529 8.16 27.02 -26.37
CA PHE A 529 8.86 28.32 -26.42
C PHE A 529 9.33 28.78 -25.03
N LEU A 530 8.54 28.51 -23.98
CA LEU A 530 8.96 28.75 -22.60
C LEU A 530 10.13 27.84 -22.20
N TYR A 531 10.15 26.58 -22.64
CA TYR A 531 11.26 25.66 -22.39
C TYR A 531 12.53 26.12 -23.09
N MET A 532 12.44 26.52 -24.36
CA MET A 532 13.57 27.07 -25.13
C MET A 532 14.15 28.31 -24.46
N GLN A 533 13.30 29.26 -24.04
CA GLN A 533 13.76 30.45 -23.33
C GLN A 533 14.42 30.09 -22.00
N ALA A 534 13.84 29.18 -21.23
CA ALA A 534 14.39 28.77 -19.95
C ALA A 534 15.74 28.04 -20.09
N VAL A 535 15.92 27.23 -21.13
CA VAL A 535 17.21 26.59 -21.45
C VAL A 535 18.26 27.64 -21.78
N VAL A 536 17.90 28.66 -22.58
CA VAL A 536 18.80 29.79 -22.87
C VAL A 536 19.15 30.58 -21.60
N ASP A 537 18.17 30.82 -20.74
CA ASP A 537 18.38 31.54 -19.49
C ASP A 537 19.38 30.80 -18.58
N GLU A 538 19.25 29.48 -18.44
CA GLU A 538 20.19 28.63 -17.70
C GLU A 538 21.62 28.71 -18.28
N LEU A 539 21.74 28.68 -19.61
CA LEU A 539 23.03 28.81 -20.28
C LEU A 539 23.67 30.17 -20.04
N VAL A 540 22.90 31.26 -20.15
CA VAL A 540 23.40 32.62 -19.92
C VAL A 540 23.80 32.79 -18.46
N PHE A 541 22.95 32.41 -17.50
CA PHE A 541 23.26 32.54 -16.07
C PHE A 541 24.46 31.71 -15.62
N GLY A 542 24.73 30.57 -16.27
CA GLY A 542 25.89 29.74 -15.98
C GLY A 542 27.22 30.32 -16.48
N ASN A 543 27.20 31.27 -17.41
CA ASN A 543 28.40 31.76 -18.12
C ASN A 543 28.60 33.29 -18.05
N VAL A 544 27.58 34.04 -17.63
CA VAL A 544 27.55 35.52 -17.62
C VAL A 544 27.35 36.05 -16.20
N ASP A 545 28.10 37.11 -15.84
CA ASP A 545 27.97 37.80 -14.56
C ASP A 545 27.57 39.28 -14.80
N PRO A 546 26.30 39.67 -14.56
CA PRO A 546 25.79 41.03 -14.82
C PRO A 546 26.52 42.14 -14.06
N ALA A 547 27.23 41.81 -12.98
CA ALA A 547 28.01 42.77 -12.20
C ALA A 547 29.37 43.11 -12.84
N LYS A 548 29.88 42.26 -13.75
CA LYS A 548 31.21 42.39 -14.35
C LYS A 548 31.14 42.74 -15.84
N HIS A 549 32.22 43.33 -16.34
CA HIS A 549 32.35 43.69 -17.75
C HIS A 549 32.27 42.43 -18.65
N PRO A 550 31.65 42.50 -19.85
CA PRO A 550 31.52 41.37 -20.78
C PRO A 550 32.81 40.61 -21.11
N THR A 551 33.97 41.26 -21.03
CA THR A 551 35.29 40.63 -21.22
C THR A 551 35.61 39.53 -20.19
N SER A 552 34.97 39.58 -19.01
CA SER A 552 35.13 38.58 -17.95
C SER A 552 34.14 37.42 -18.06
N TRP A 553 33.21 37.47 -19.01
CA TRP A 553 32.21 36.43 -19.22
C TRP A 553 32.81 35.27 -20.01
N ASN A 554 32.32 34.05 -19.78
CA ASN A 554 32.81 32.86 -20.47
C ASN A 554 32.04 32.63 -21.78
N LEU A 555 32.27 33.51 -22.76
CA LEU A 555 31.56 33.54 -24.03
C LEU A 555 31.89 32.33 -24.91
N GLY A 556 33.14 31.87 -24.91
CA GLY A 556 33.54 30.65 -25.62
C GLY A 556 32.78 29.41 -25.13
N LYS A 557 32.61 29.24 -23.81
CA LYS A 557 31.81 28.14 -23.25
C LYS A 557 30.31 28.32 -23.55
N LEU A 558 29.78 29.54 -23.43
CA LEU A 558 28.37 29.82 -23.78
C LEU A 558 28.05 29.41 -25.22
N LEU A 559 28.89 29.79 -26.19
CA LEU A 559 28.72 29.42 -27.60
C LEU A 559 28.82 27.91 -27.81
N LYS A 560 29.76 27.24 -27.13
CA LYS A 560 29.90 25.78 -27.21
C LYS A 560 28.66 25.07 -26.65
N ASP A 561 28.17 25.49 -25.49
CA ASP A 561 27.02 24.88 -24.84
C ASP A 561 25.73 25.15 -25.65
N PHE A 562 25.56 26.36 -26.21
CA PHE A 562 24.42 26.69 -27.08
C PHE A 562 24.43 25.89 -28.39
N ASN A 563 25.59 25.79 -29.06
CA ASN A 563 25.75 24.97 -30.27
C ASN A 563 25.53 23.48 -30.01
N GLY A 564 25.76 23.00 -28.78
CA GLY A 564 25.49 21.62 -28.40
C GLY A 564 24.01 21.27 -28.31
N ILE A 565 23.13 22.27 -28.17
CA ILE A 565 21.66 22.10 -28.14
C ILE A 565 21.07 22.25 -29.55
N ALA A 566 21.63 23.19 -30.30
CA ALA A 566 21.16 23.65 -31.59
C ALA A 566 22.25 23.37 -32.62
N ASP A 567 22.43 22.10 -33.00
CA ASP A 567 23.49 21.72 -33.91
C ASP A 567 23.27 22.40 -35.28
N LYS A 568 24.31 23.06 -35.81
CA LYS A 568 24.35 23.85 -37.06
C LYS A 568 23.78 25.29 -37.05
N ILE A 569 23.20 25.81 -35.97
CA ILE A 569 22.45 27.08 -36.07
C ILE A 569 23.35 28.34 -35.99
N MET A 570 24.38 28.37 -35.13
CA MET A 570 25.33 29.50 -34.99
C MET A 570 26.72 29.18 -35.57
N LYS A 571 26.81 28.47 -36.71
CA LYS A 571 28.11 28.18 -37.34
C LYS A 571 28.73 29.46 -37.91
N GLY A 572 29.83 29.91 -37.31
CA GLY A 572 30.66 31.03 -37.82
C GLY A 572 30.79 32.23 -36.90
N ILE A 573 30.11 32.26 -35.75
CA ILE A 573 30.23 33.36 -34.77
C ILE A 573 31.42 33.08 -33.85
N THR A 574 32.41 33.97 -33.87
CA THR A 574 33.57 33.90 -32.95
C THR A 574 33.26 34.59 -31.62
N GLU A 575 33.96 34.18 -30.56
CA GLU A 575 33.90 34.81 -29.24
C GLU A 575 34.17 36.32 -29.32
N GLU A 576 35.11 36.71 -30.17
CA GLU A 576 35.48 38.11 -30.41
C GLU A 576 34.35 38.91 -31.06
N ALA A 577 33.60 38.30 -31.99
CA ALA A 577 32.45 38.92 -32.63
C ALA A 577 31.31 39.14 -31.61
N LEU A 578 31.03 38.15 -30.78
CA LEU A 578 30.02 38.24 -29.72
C LEU A 578 30.39 39.30 -28.67
N LEU A 579 31.66 39.35 -28.26
CA LEU A 579 32.15 40.37 -27.32
C LEU A 579 32.01 41.79 -27.87
N LYS A 580 32.40 42.01 -29.13
CA LYS A 580 32.26 43.32 -29.79
C LYS A 580 30.79 43.76 -29.87
N ALA A 581 29.89 42.84 -30.22
CA ALA A 581 28.46 43.11 -30.29
C ALA A 581 27.88 43.51 -28.92
N LEU A 582 28.25 42.81 -27.85
CA LEU A 582 27.78 43.09 -26.48
C LEU A 582 28.29 44.42 -25.93
N VAL A 583 29.54 44.78 -26.21
CA VAL A 583 30.13 46.07 -25.79
C VAL A 583 29.48 47.23 -26.54
N GLN A 584 29.26 47.08 -27.86
CA GLN A 584 28.55 48.08 -28.66
C GLN A 584 27.11 48.28 -28.18
N LEU A 585 26.43 47.19 -27.84
CA LEU A 585 25.05 47.23 -27.37
C LEU A 585 24.90 48.00 -26.04
N HIS A 586 25.86 47.89 -25.13
CA HIS A 586 25.85 48.69 -23.89
C HIS A 586 26.00 50.20 -24.14
N ALA A 587 26.61 50.59 -25.26
CA ALA A 587 26.78 51.99 -25.64
C ALA A 587 25.56 52.59 -26.36
N MET A 588 24.54 51.79 -26.69
CA MET A 588 23.34 52.24 -27.40
C MET A 588 22.32 52.86 -26.43
N SER A 589 21.74 54.00 -26.81
CA SER A 589 20.75 54.74 -26.02
C SER A 589 19.30 54.31 -26.25
N SER A 590 19.00 53.64 -27.38
CA SER A 590 17.67 53.09 -27.68
C SER A 590 17.79 51.82 -28.50
N VAL A 591 16.93 50.83 -28.22
CA VAL A 591 16.91 49.52 -28.88
C VAL A 591 15.46 49.18 -29.23
N ASP A 592 15.20 48.84 -30.50
CA ASP A 592 13.92 48.26 -30.89
C ASP A 592 13.86 46.81 -30.41
N ILE A 593 12.89 46.51 -29.55
CA ILE A 593 12.72 45.21 -28.92
C ILE A 593 12.03 44.21 -29.86
N VAL A 594 11.19 44.68 -30.79
CA VAL A 594 10.35 43.79 -31.61
C VAL A 594 11.19 43.08 -32.66
N ASP A 595 12.02 43.83 -33.38
CA ASP A 595 12.90 43.33 -34.46
C ASP A 595 14.39 43.34 -34.02
N PHE A 596 14.64 43.04 -32.74
CA PHE A 596 15.97 43.11 -32.13
C PHE A 596 16.95 42.07 -32.70
N HIS A 597 18.16 42.52 -33.06
CA HIS A 597 19.31 41.66 -33.33
C HIS A 597 20.60 42.28 -32.75
N LEU A 598 21.58 41.44 -32.43
CA LEU A 598 22.88 41.94 -31.98
C LEU A 598 23.65 42.62 -33.14
N PRO A 599 24.41 43.70 -32.87
CA PRO A 599 25.22 44.36 -33.89
C PRO A 599 26.28 43.41 -34.47
N ASN A 600 26.41 43.37 -35.80
CA ASN A 600 27.40 42.54 -36.51
C ASN A 600 27.24 41.01 -36.33
N LEU A 601 26.07 40.56 -35.89
CA LEU A 601 25.70 39.14 -35.79
C LEU A 601 24.48 38.84 -36.68
N PRO A 602 24.30 37.58 -37.13
CA PRO A 602 23.16 37.21 -37.96
C PRO A 602 21.85 37.52 -37.24
N ALA A 603 20.91 38.08 -37.99
CA ALA A 603 19.54 38.22 -37.51
C ALA A 603 18.93 36.82 -37.32
N PRO A 604 18.03 36.64 -36.33
CA PRO A 604 17.21 35.45 -36.26
C PRO A 604 16.49 35.25 -37.61
N PRO A 605 16.38 34.00 -38.09
CA PRO A 605 15.69 33.75 -39.35
C PRO A 605 14.24 34.29 -39.33
N ASN A 606 13.77 34.73 -40.50
CA ASN A 606 12.59 35.60 -40.68
C ASN A 606 11.23 34.89 -40.50
N VAL A 607 11.01 34.23 -39.37
CA VAL A 607 9.84 33.35 -39.14
C VAL A 607 8.81 33.92 -38.16
N PHE A 608 9.11 35.05 -37.49
CA PHE A 608 8.13 35.77 -36.67
C PHE A 608 7.12 36.60 -37.50
N ARG A 609 6.75 36.15 -38.71
CA ARG A 609 5.70 36.78 -39.52
C ARG A 609 4.32 36.49 -38.90
N GLY A 610 3.64 37.54 -38.43
CA GLY A 610 2.27 37.48 -37.91
C GLY A 610 2.08 38.21 -36.57
N ILE A 611 0.86 38.75 -36.35
CA ILE A 611 0.52 39.58 -35.18
C ILE A 611 0.67 38.77 -33.87
N GLN A 612 0.27 37.49 -33.86
CA GLN A 612 0.37 36.61 -32.69
C GLN A 612 1.83 36.32 -32.30
N LYS A 613 2.71 36.07 -33.28
CA LYS A 613 4.14 35.82 -33.07
C LYS A 613 4.88 37.07 -32.55
N LYS A 614 4.49 38.27 -33.02
CA LYS A 614 5.00 39.54 -32.47
C LYS A 614 4.53 39.77 -31.02
N SER A 615 3.27 39.45 -30.71
CA SER A 615 2.73 39.55 -29.36
C SER A 615 3.42 38.59 -28.38
N SER A 616 3.75 37.35 -28.80
CA SER A 616 4.43 36.37 -27.94
C SER A 616 5.88 36.74 -27.64
N SER A 617 6.63 37.30 -28.61
CA SER A 617 7.97 37.84 -28.38
C SER A 617 7.98 39.00 -27.38
N LEU A 618 7.03 39.94 -27.51
CA LEU A 618 6.85 41.05 -26.57
C LEU A 618 6.50 40.57 -25.16
N LYS A 619 5.58 39.61 -25.02
CA LYS A 619 5.24 39.01 -23.73
C LYS A 619 6.46 38.37 -23.08
N ARG A 620 7.25 37.62 -23.84
CA ARG A 620 8.49 36.97 -23.36
C ARG A 620 9.56 37.98 -22.96
N TRP A 621 9.71 39.09 -23.70
CA TRP A 621 10.59 40.18 -23.29
C TRP A 621 10.17 40.81 -21.96
N LEU A 622 8.86 41.06 -21.77
CA LEU A 622 8.34 41.55 -20.50
C LEU A 622 8.67 40.58 -19.37
N THR A 623 8.51 39.27 -19.59
CA THR A 623 8.88 38.23 -18.62
C THR A 623 10.38 38.27 -18.28
N ILE A 624 11.26 38.35 -19.28
CA ILE A 624 12.73 38.46 -19.09
C ILE A 624 13.08 39.74 -18.31
N SER A 625 12.37 40.84 -18.57
CA SER A 625 12.63 42.14 -17.93
C SER A 625 12.13 42.19 -16.49
N SER A 626 11.01 41.51 -16.20
CA SER A 626 10.44 41.36 -14.84
C SER A 626 11.12 40.28 -14.01
N ASP A 627 12.11 39.58 -14.56
CA ASP A 627 12.77 38.47 -13.90
C ASP A 627 13.78 38.98 -12.86
N ASP A 628 13.49 38.72 -11.58
CA ASP A 628 14.34 39.08 -10.44
C ASP A 628 15.48 38.08 -10.20
N SER A 629 15.53 36.97 -10.94
CA SER A 629 16.60 35.97 -10.80
C SER A 629 17.95 36.46 -11.34
N THR A 630 17.94 37.47 -12.23
CA THR A 630 19.16 38.15 -12.69
C THR A 630 19.77 38.95 -11.54
N LYS A 631 21.06 38.71 -11.24
CA LYS A 631 21.80 39.55 -10.31
C LYS A 631 21.77 41.02 -10.77
N ASP A 632 21.52 41.92 -9.82
CA ASP A 632 21.61 43.35 -10.09
C ASP A 632 23.05 43.75 -10.41
N GLY A 633 23.21 44.54 -11.48
CA GLY A 633 24.52 44.93 -11.97
C GLY A 633 24.44 45.89 -13.16
N ARG A 634 25.55 46.58 -13.42
CA ARG A 634 25.67 47.58 -14.51
C ARG A 634 25.31 46.98 -15.88
N TYR A 635 25.50 45.68 -16.07
CA TYR A 635 25.26 44.98 -17.34
C TYR A 635 23.98 44.11 -17.33
N ARG A 636 23.03 44.35 -16.41
CA ARG A 636 21.73 43.62 -16.36
C ARG A 636 20.95 43.76 -17.67
N ALA A 637 20.83 44.98 -18.21
CA ALA A 637 20.15 45.21 -19.48
C ALA A 637 20.81 44.47 -20.66
N THR A 638 22.15 44.50 -20.74
CA THR A 638 22.93 43.77 -21.73
C THR A 638 22.73 42.26 -21.62
N THR A 639 22.65 41.72 -20.40
CA THR A 639 22.37 40.31 -20.14
C THR A 639 20.96 39.92 -20.59
N ASN A 640 19.95 40.73 -20.29
CA ASN A 640 18.56 40.50 -20.71
C ASN A 640 18.41 40.53 -22.23
N LEU A 641 19.10 41.44 -22.91
CA LEU A 641 19.12 41.50 -24.37
C LEU A 641 19.82 40.27 -24.98
N LEU A 642 20.89 39.78 -24.37
CA LEU A 642 21.53 38.52 -24.80
C LEU A 642 20.60 37.32 -24.62
N ARG A 643 19.88 37.22 -23.48
CA ARG A 643 18.85 36.19 -23.24
C ARG A 643 17.75 36.23 -24.30
N LYS A 644 17.28 37.43 -24.65
CA LYS A 644 16.27 37.62 -25.69
C LYS A 644 16.81 37.16 -27.06
N TYR A 645 17.99 37.62 -27.45
CA TYR A 645 18.59 37.30 -28.74
C TYR A 645 18.76 35.79 -28.93
N LEU A 646 19.39 35.10 -27.97
CA LEU A 646 19.60 33.66 -28.05
C LEU A 646 18.29 32.88 -28.00
N GLY A 647 17.31 33.33 -27.21
CA GLY A 647 15.98 32.72 -27.14
C GLY A 647 15.19 32.87 -28.45
N ASP A 648 15.20 34.06 -29.05
CA ASP A 648 14.58 34.31 -30.36
C ASP A 648 15.25 33.50 -31.47
N PHE A 649 16.58 33.40 -31.43
CA PHE A 649 17.33 32.61 -32.39
C PHE A 649 16.97 31.12 -32.30
N LEU A 650 16.92 30.57 -31.07
CA LEU A 650 16.55 29.17 -30.84
C LEU A 650 15.12 28.86 -31.31
N ILE A 651 14.17 29.73 -30.98
CA ILE A 651 12.75 29.57 -31.39
C ILE A 651 12.59 29.71 -32.90
N ALA A 652 13.23 30.71 -33.51
CA ALA A 652 13.15 30.91 -34.95
C ALA A 652 13.69 29.71 -35.71
N SER A 653 14.76 29.10 -35.21
CA SER A 653 15.37 27.93 -35.83
C SER A 653 14.51 26.67 -35.71
N TYR A 654 13.83 26.50 -34.57
CA TYR A 654 12.82 25.46 -34.44
C TYR A 654 11.67 25.62 -35.46
N LEU A 655 11.21 26.86 -35.65
CA LEU A 655 10.16 27.14 -36.64
C LEU A 655 10.64 26.89 -38.08
N ASP A 656 11.89 27.23 -38.41
CA ASP A 656 12.48 26.88 -39.71
C ASP A 656 12.54 25.37 -39.92
N ILE A 657 12.92 24.59 -38.90
CA ILE A 657 12.95 23.13 -38.99
C ILE A 657 11.55 22.56 -39.26
N ILE A 658 10.52 23.13 -38.62
CA ILE A 658 9.13 22.76 -38.91
C ILE A 658 8.77 23.07 -40.37
N ASP A 659 9.07 24.29 -40.83
CA ASP A 659 8.77 24.72 -42.20
C ASP A 659 9.54 23.88 -43.24
N GLU A 660 10.82 23.56 -42.99
CA GLU A 660 11.67 22.72 -43.84
C GLU A 660 11.22 21.25 -43.87
N SER A 661 10.64 20.75 -42.78
CA SER A 661 10.21 19.35 -42.68
C SER A 661 9.04 19.01 -43.62
N GLY A 662 8.23 20.01 -43.99
CA GLY A 662 7.05 19.84 -44.84
C GLY A 662 5.92 19.01 -44.21
N TYR A 663 5.98 18.73 -42.90
CA TYR A 663 4.92 18.03 -42.19
C TYR A 663 3.68 18.92 -41.98
N ASP A 664 2.51 18.27 -41.91
CA ASP A 664 1.28 18.96 -41.55
C ASP A 664 1.31 19.44 -40.09
N ASP A 665 0.70 20.60 -39.83
CA ASP A 665 0.67 21.25 -38.52
C ASP A 665 0.05 20.33 -37.45
N ALA A 666 -0.96 19.54 -37.80
CA ALA A 666 -1.56 18.58 -36.86
C ALA A 666 -0.59 17.46 -36.45
N TYR A 667 0.25 17.00 -37.39
CA TYR A 667 1.26 15.98 -37.13
C TYR A 667 2.42 16.53 -36.28
N VAL A 668 2.87 17.74 -36.56
CA VAL A 668 3.89 18.43 -35.74
C VAL A 668 3.41 18.58 -34.29
N LYS A 669 2.15 19.00 -34.09
CA LYS A 669 1.54 19.10 -32.76
C LYS A 669 1.47 17.77 -32.01
N GLU A 670 1.28 16.66 -32.73
CA GLU A 670 1.31 15.32 -32.12
C GLU A 670 2.73 14.94 -31.68
N ILE A 671 3.75 15.27 -32.50
CA ILE A 671 5.17 15.09 -32.14
C ILE A 671 5.51 15.93 -30.90
N GLU A 672 5.16 17.21 -30.89
CA GLU A 672 5.38 18.13 -29.76
C GLU A 672 4.84 17.53 -28.45
N ARG A 673 3.57 17.09 -28.47
CA ARG A 673 2.92 16.46 -27.31
C ARG A 673 3.62 15.16 -26.91
N ALA A 674 3.95 14.30 -27.88
CA ALA A 674 4.58 13.01 -27.62
C ALA A 674 5.97 13.18 -26.99
N VAL A 675 6.78 14.12 -27.50
CA VAL A 675 8.11 14.43 -26.96
C VAL A 675 7.98 14.97 -25.54
N LEU A 676 7.12 15.97 -25.31
CA LEU A 676 6.90 16.56 -23.98
C LEU A 676 6.51 15.51 -22.92
N VAL A 677 5.54 14.64 -23.22
CA VAL A 677 5.10 13.60 -22.28
C VAL A 677 6.21 12.58 -22.07
N LYS A 678 6.88 12.14 -23.13
CA LYS A 678 7.89 11.09 -23.06
C LYS A 678 9.12 11.53 -22.27
N THR A 679 9.59 12.76 -22.46
CA THR A 679 10.73 13.32 -21.70
C THR A 679 10.36 13.51 -20.23
N LEU A 680 9.18 14.11 -19.96
CA LEU A 680 8.69 14.30 -18.59
C LEU A 680 8.53 12.97 -17.83
N ASP A 681 7.85 11.99 -18.43
CA ASP A 681 7.63 10.67 -17.80
C ASP A 681 8.94 9.88 -17.63
N CYS A 682 9.94 10.10 -18.50
CA CYS A 682 11.26 9.48 -18.35
C CYS A 682 11.98 10.02 -17.11
N PHE A 683 12.17 11.33 -17.03
CA PHE A 683 12.88 11.95 -15.90
C PHE A 683 12.11 11.85 -14.59
N TRP A 684 10.77 11.88 -14.62
CA TRP A 684 9.96 11.68 -13.44
C TRP A 684 10.14 10.28 -12.83
N ARG A 685 10.19 9.23 -13.66
CA ARG A 685 10.48 7.87 -13.18
C ARG A 685 11.87 7.77 -12.55
N ASP A 686 12.88 8.35 -13.18
CA ASP A 686 14.24 8.38 -12.62
C ASP A 686 14.30 9.16 -11.31
N HIS A 687 13.55 10.26 -11.22
CA HIS A 687 13.40 11.05 -9.99
C HIS A 687 12.75 10.25 -8.87
N LEU A 688 11.65 9.54 -9.13
CA LEU A 688 11.00 8.67 -8.14
C LEU A 688 11.95 7.59 -7.62
N VAL A 689 12.76 6.99 -8.50
CA VAL A 689 13.80 6.04 -8.11
C VAL A 689 14.84 6.69 -7.21
N ASN A 690 15.29 7.89 -7.55
CA ASN A 690 16.27 8.63 -6.74
C ASN A 690 15.69 9.04 -5.37
N MET A 691 14.43 9.43 -5.32
CA MET A 691 13.73 9.79 -4.08
C MET A 691 13.50 8.59 -3.18
N ASN A 692 13.13 7.43 -3.73
CA ASN A 692 13.01 6.19 -2.97
C ASN A 692 14.35 5.72 -2.41
N ARG A 693 15.45 5.92 -3.15
CA ARG A 693 16.80 5.67 -2.63
C ARG A 693 17.18 6.62 -1.50
N LEU A 694 16.87 7.92 -1.63
CA LEU A 694 17.09 8.90 -0.56
C LEU A 694 16.26 8.58 0.70
N SER A 695 15.01 8.14 0.52
CA SER A 695 14.14 7.75 1.62
C SER A 695 14.62 6.48 2.30
N SER A 696 14.98 5.44 1.53
CA SER A 696 15.50 4.17 2.05
C SER A 696 16.85 4.32 2.76
N ALA A 697 17.66 5.30 2.33
CA ALA A 697 18.89 5.70 3.01
C ALA A 697 18.62 6.37 4.38
N ASN A 698 17.46 7.01 4.57
CA ASN A 698 17.10 7.72 5.80
C ASN A 698 16.13 6.95 6.72
N ASP A 699 15.62 5.80 6.27
CA ASP A 699 14.65 5.00 7.01
C ASP A 699 15.31 4.16 8.12
N LYS A 700 15.05 4.52 9.38
CA LYS A 700 15.47 3.78 10.57
C LYS A 700 14.88 2.38 10.67
N ARG A 701 13.89 1.98 9.85
CA ARG A 701 13.28 0.63 9.93
C ARG A 701 14.11 -0.50 9.32
N LEU A 702 15.03 -0.21 8.40
CA LEU A 702 15.90 -1.22 7.78
C LEU A 702 17.18 -1.50 8.61
N MET A 703 17.05 -1.46 9.95
CA MET A 703 18.12 -1.71 10.94
C MET A 703 18.56 -3.18 11.03
N GLY A 704 18.16 -4.03 10.09
CA GLY A 704 18.54 -5.43 10.03
C GLY A 704 19.75 -5.73 9.12
N ASN A 705 19.90 -5.08 7.96
CA ASN A 705 20.90 -5.49 6.96
C ASN A 705 21.34 -4.41 5.93
N SER A 706 20.92 -3.15 6.07
CA SER A 706 21.26 -2.09 5.11
C SER A 706 22.31 -1.13 5.67
N PHE A 707 23.60 -1.49 5.55
CA PHE A 707 24.76 -0.67 5.93
C PHE A 707 24.95 0.63 5.11
N GLN A 708 24.03 0.96 4.20
CA GLN A 708 24.11 2.21 3.44
C GLN A 708 23.22 3.26 4.09
N VAL A 709 23.91 4.19 4.77
CA VAL A 709 23.49 5.57 5.08
C VAL A 709 22.84 5.80 6.45
N ASN A 710 23.53 5.42 7.53
CA ASN A 710 23.48 6.22 8.77
C ASN A 710 24.59 7.30 8.79
N VAL A 711 25.15 7.66 7.62
CA VAL A 711 26.37 8.49 7.53
C VAL A 711 26.07 9.99 7.67
N ARG A 712 24.82 10.42 7.49
CA ARG A 712 24.46 11.86 7.48
C ARG A 712 23.66 12.37 8.67
N SER A 713 23.06 11.46 9.43
CA SER A 713 22.53 11.74 10.78
C SER A 713 23.64 12.02 11.80
N PHE A 714 24.92 11.88 11.41
CA PHE A 714 26.06 12.33 12.20
C PHE A 714 26.12 13.85 12.25
N GLY A 715 26.02 14.42 13.46
CA GLY A 715 26.25 15.85 13.71
C GLY A 715 25.02 16.71 13.98
N HIS A 716 24.01 16.20 14.71
CA HIS A 716 22.82 16.96 15.15
C HIS A 716 21.91 17.52 14.04
N ARG A 717 22.04 17.06 12.78
CA ARG A 717 21.18 17.49 11.67
C ARG A 717 19.95 16.59 11.55
N ASN A 718 18.79 17.20 11.28
CA ASN A 718 17.53 16.49 11.10
C ASN A 718 17.48 15.81 9.71
N PRO A 719 17.36 14.47 9.62
CA PRO A 719 17.31 13.76 8.34
C PRO A 719 16.18 14.21 7.39
N LEU A 720 15.06 14.67 7.95
CA LEU A 720 13.93 15.18 7.15
C LEU A 720 14.30 16.47 6.42
N GLU A 721 15.03 17.37 7.09
CA GLU A 721 15.47 18.63 6.48
C GLU A 721 16.50 18.39 5.37
N GLU A 722 17.42 17.45 5.58
CA GLU A 722 18.35 17.05 4.51
C GLU A 722 17.62 16.41 3.31
N TYR A 723 16.62 15.56 3.59
CA TYR A 723 15.79 14.98 2.53
C TYR A 723 15.02 16.04 1.75
N LYS A 724 14.48 17.07 2.41
CA LYS A 724 13.83 18.21 1.73
C LYS A 724 14.80 18.95 0.83
N ILE A 725 16.00 19.28 1.33
CA ILE A 725 17.01 20.03 0.57
C ILE A 725 17.47 19.23 -0.66
N ASP A 726 17.88 17.97 -0.45
CA ASP A 726 18.35 17.10 -1.54
C ASP A 726 17.21 16.78 -2.52
N GLY A 727 16.00 16.52 -2.02
CA GLY A 727 14.82 16.26 -2.82
C GLY A 727 14.43 17.44 -3.71
N CYS A 728 14.45 18.67 -3.17
CA CYS A 728 14.23 19.89 -3.96
C CYS A 728 15.33 20.10 -5.00
N ARG A 729 16.60 19.88 -4.64
CA ARG A 729 17.73 20.00 -5.59
C ARG A 729 17.61 19.01 -6.74
N PHE A 730 17.24 17.76 -6.46
CA PHE A 730 17.01 16.74 -7.48
C PHE A 730 15.82 17.09 -8.36
N PHE A 731 14.75 17.59 -7.78
CA PHE A 731 13.57 18.02 -8.53
C PHE A 731 13.88 19.18 -9.49
N ILE A 732 14.60 20.20 -9.05
CA ILE A 732 15.03 21.31 -9.91
C ILE A 732 15.94 20.81 -11.04
N SER A 733 16.90 19.93 -10.71
CA SER A 733 17.78 19.32 -11.71
C SER A 733 17.01 18.47 -12.72
N MET A 734 15.97 17.75 -12.28
CA MET A 734 15.09 16.96 -13.13
C MET A 734 14.31 17.86 -14.09
N LEU A 735 13.74 18.97 -13.62
CA LEU A 735 13.01 19.92 -14.46
C LEU A 735 13.94 20.58 -15.49
N SER A 736 15.14 21.01 -15.10
CA SER A 736 16.16 21.54 -16.01
C SER A 736 16.53 20.52 -17.09
N ALA A 737 16.83 19.27 -16.70
CA ALA A 737 17.14 18.19 -17.65
C ALA A 737 15.97 17.87 -18.58
N THR A 738 14.73 17.89 -18.08
CA THR A 738 13.51 17.67 -18.87
C THR A 738 13.36 18.74 -19.95
N ARG A 739 13.52 20.02 -19.59
CA ARG A 739 13.44 21.13 -20.54
C ARG A 739 14.51 21.01 -21.62
N ARG A 740 15.76 20.76 -21.21
CA ARG A 740 16.89 20.62 -22.12
C ARG A 740 16.71 19.46 -23.11
N LEU A 741 16.41 18.26 -22.62
CA LEU A 741 16.23 17.09 -23.50
C LEU A 741 15.01 17.26 -24.42
N THR A 742 13.96 17.92 -23.96
CA THR A 742 12.78 18.22 -24.80
C THR A 742 13.19 19.09 -25.99
N VAL A 743 13.94 20.17 -25.74
CA VAL A 743 14.43 21.05 -26.80
C VAL A 743 15.39 20.31 -27.74
N GLU A 744 16.35 19.56 -27.18
CA GLU A 744 17.31 18.74 -27.96
C GLU A 744 16.65 17.61 -28.77
N SER A 745 15.46 17.14 -28.37
CA SER A 745 14.74 16.09 -29.10
C SER A 745 13.81 16.64 -30.19
N LEU A 746 13.46 17.93 -30.10
CA LEU A 746 12.61 18.62 -31.09
C LEU A 746 13.44 19.22 -32.23
N LEU A 747 14.65 19.68 -31.92
CA LEU A 747 15.67 20.12 -32.89
C LEU A 747 16.38 18.89 -33.49
#